data_AF-A0A182Y0W7-F1
#
_entry.id   AF-A0A182Y0W7-F1
#
_cell.length_a   1.000
_cell.length_b   1.000
_cell.length_c   1.000
_cell.angle_alpha   90.00
_cell.angle_beta   90.00
_cell.angle_gamma   90.00
#
_symmetry.space_group_name_H-M   'P 1'
#
loop_
_entity.id
_entity.type
_entity.pdbx_description
1 polymer ?
#
loop_
_entity_poly.entity_id
_entity_poly.type
_entity_poly.pdbx_seq_one_letter_code
_entity_poly.pdbx_strand_id
1 'polypeptide(L)'
;MDTDYHYQPGDDFIELVHRSSYWVRAMATTMGIWPSRYVTIRLPWYRRLYYFMLLMHWLNTYLQTEFFFRNLGNLSLVVQGLCSFVSITTTGIKVMRMHAYEQEIVQLWEALEDATFLKQIRFLRKSTVGRFALSPSVFHNRWHDSHIRVADRGTIFARINQLLADQWKEVQLNLRFYTLVVGLVASNYSIIPACSNLYNQFQGNAYNRSFVYNTYYPFLEPIKRRSPLFELLFCSESLSGYTTWAGVVAFDGLYVVMVLYAASLLRLLRDLMHETANPDLTDAERATELPLSVYDVRWELCAERFKSSHHILLLYSQRQIDMRAWSFSAMSLETFSTYALSGDPAKPCYVLSYKGLMIMLDCGLSISSVLNFLPLPLVQSPKFQCLPNWNCRDSDIQLEDGEIKECCGCAFVNSAPEFVPPLEKLIDFSEIDVILISNYTNMLALPYITEGTGFCGTVYATEPTLQIGRFFLEELVEYIEASPKESTARMWKEIQHQLPVPLNDVFKPKNWRHLFSMDAVNRSLARVRMTGYDQKLDIFGALQVTPISSGFCLGSSNWTIVSGQEKISYISGSSTLTTHPRPINQTALKYSDVVIMTGLTQAPHVNPDAMLGELCMNVMMTLRNGGSVLIPCYPSGVVYDLFECLSVSLDNQGFTQIPMFFISPVADSSLAYSNILAEWLSTSKQNKVYIPDEPFPHASLVKNAKLKHFKHIDSEGFSTEFRQPCVVFCGHPSLRFGDAVHFVELWGSNPLHTIIFTEPDFPHMQALAPYQPLAIKTVYCPIETSLNFQQANKLIKELKPGVLVIPENYTQPPAIAPQKLDLVIDPIPDKMIIKFKRGEVIKLPLKRKRGRVYLNPKMAKAIVPQEVQPGVTVSTVTGLLQVKDNIHDLLPLEPTREELADEHKSKPSGPPQPYSQLRTVRYEWGTLDINLLLKKLAQDGFTDLKVEQGSAEEVTLVLPSEDTIIKVSEKSTEIVCGGKQSLRLKLRDLLLQCVQSF
;
A
#
# COMPACT_ATOMS: atom_id res chain seq x y z
N MET A 1 -58.19 30.97 -1.12
CA MET A 1 -57.24 32.10 -1.06
C MET A 1 -56.00 31.57 -0.36
N ASP A 2 -54.86 31.89 -0.97
CA ASP A 2 -53.47 31.71 -0.54
C ASP A 2 -52.99 30.25 -0.46
N THR A 3 -52.22 29.74 -1.43
CA THR A 3 -50.77 29.95 -1.69
C THR A 3 -49.90 29.74 -0.46
N ASP A 4 -48.87 28.90 -0.64
CA ASP A 4 -47.72 28.65 0.24
C ASP A 4 -47.85 27.54 1.29
N TYR A 5 -47.90 26.30 0.82
CA TYR A 5 -47.11 25.22 1.45
C TYR A 5 -46.29 24.52 0.38
N HIS A 6 -45.11 25.08 0.09
CA HIS A 6 -44.07 24.38 -0.65
C HIS A 6 -43.72 23.07 0.08
N TYR A 7 -43.73 21.97 -0.66
CA TYR A 7 -43.27 20.66 -0.19
C TYR A 7 -41.84 20.77 0.36
N GLN A 8 -41.67 20.57 1.68
CA GLN A 8 -40.36 20.35 2.28
C GLN A 8 -40.05 18.85 2.24
N PRO A 9 -39.03 18.41 1.49
CA PRO A 9 -38.62 17.03 1.50
C PRO A 9 -38.05 16.65 2.87
N GLY A 10 -38.55 15.58 3.50
CA GLY A 10 -37.94 15.02 4.71
C GLY A 10 -36.55 14.44 4.42
N ASP A 11 -35.72 14.27 5.45
CA ASP A 11 -34.31 13.83 5.32
C ASP A 11 -34.15 12.50 4.54
N ASP A 12 -35.12 11.59 4.66
CA ASP A 12 -35.22 10.36 3.85
C ASP A 12 -35.29 10.62 2.33
N PHE A 13 -35.86 11.73 1.90
CA PHE A 13 -36.01 12.07 0.48
C PHE A 13 -34.69 12.51 -0.13
N ILE A 14 -33.85 13.23 0.63
CA ILE A 14 -32.49 13.58 0.20
C ILE A 14 -31.66 12.30 0.07
N GLU A 15 -31.78 11.38 1.02
CA GLU A 15 -31.09 10.09 0.99
C GLU A 15 -31.58 9.19 -0.16
N LEU A 16 -32.88 9.20 -0.46
CA LEU A 16 -33.49 8.46 -1.57
C LEU A 16 -33.09 9.05 -2.93
N VAL A 17 -33.05 10.38 -3.05
CA VAL A 17 -32.54 11.10 -4.24
C VAL A 17 -31.05 10.84 -4.41
N HIS A 18 -30.27 10.78 -3.33
CA HIS A 18 -28.86 10.39 -3.36
C HIS A 18 -28.67 8.95 -3.82
N ARG A 19 -29.53 8.01 -3.40
CA ARG A 19 -29.53 6.61 -3.88
C ARG A 19 -29.97 6.46 -5.33
N SER A 20 -31.01 7.17 -5.76
CA SER A 20 -31.52 7.07 -7.14
C SER A 20 -30.60 7.75 -8.16
N SER A 21 -29.95 8.85 -7.76
CA SER A 21 -28.95 9.53 -8.59
C SER A 21 -27.53 8.99 -8.43
N TYR A 22 -27.29 8.01 -7.54
CA TYR A 22 -25.99 7.39 -7.33
C TYR A 22 -25.42 6.80 -8.61
N TRP A 23 -26.24 6.10 -9.42
CA TRP A 23 -25.77 5.51 -10.68
C TRP A 23 -25.47 6.56 -11.75
N VAL A 24 -26.30 7.61 -11.83
CA VAL A 24 -26.07 8.73 -12.75
C VAL A 24 -24.80 9.50 -12.36
N ARG A 25 -24.57 9.69 -11.05
CA ARG A 25 -23.36 10.30 -10.52
C ARG A 25 -22.16 9.40 -10.74
N ALA A 26 -22.20 8.13 -10.34
CA ALA A 26 -21.12 7.16 -10.53
C ALA A 26 -20.74 7.03 -12.00
N MET A 27 -21.72 7.02 -12.91
CA MET A 27 -21.50 6.99 -14.36
C MET A 27 -20.87 8.30 -14.85
N ALA A 28 -21.36 9.47 -14.42
CA ALA A 28 -20.73 10.77 -14.69
C ALA A 28 -19.32 10.91 -14.10
N THR A 29 -19.08 10.28 -12.95
CA THR A 29 -17.79 10.22 -12.23
C THR A 29 -16.77 9.41 -13.04
N THR A 30 -17.19 8.22 -13.51
CA THR A 30 -16.39 7.35 -14.36
C THR A 30 -16.15 7.94 -15.76
N MET A 31 -17.02 8.85 -16.20
CA MET A 31 -16.89 9.61 -17.46
C MET A 31 -16.07 10.90 -17.30
N GLY A 32 -15.63 11.28 -16.10
CA GLY A 32 -14.82 12.48 -15.85
C GLY A 32 -15.58 13.80 -15.87
N ILE A 33 -16.90 13.77 -15.66
CA ILE A 33 -17.80 14.92 -15.78
C ILE A 33 -18.15 15.44 -14.37
N TRP A 34 -17.63 16.61 -13.99
CA TRP A 34 -17.87 17.25 -12.66
C TRP A 34 -18.05 18.78 -12.77
N PRO A 35 -18.52 19.45 -11.68
CA PRO A 35 -19.81 20.15 -11.56
C PRO A 35 -19.96 21.46 -12.37
N SER A 36 -21.20 21.95 -12.55
CA SER A 36 -21.60 23.03 -13.49
C SER A 36 -20.76 24.32 -13.43
N ARG A 37 -20.18 24.64 -12.27
CA ARG A 37 -19.27 25.78 -12.07
C ARG A 37 -18.01 25.71 -12.94
N TYR A 38 -17.48 24.52 -13.24
CA TYR A 38 -16.28 24.37 -14.08
C TYR A 38 -16.60 24.26 -15.57
N VAL A 39 -17.80 23.77 -15.94
CA VAL A 39 -18.24 23.62 -17.33
C VAL A 39 -18.64 24.98 -17.94
N THR A 40 -19.38 25.80 -17.21
CA THR A 40 -19.75 27.17 -17.66
C THR A 40 -18.53 28.08 -17.84
N ILE A 41 -17.52 27.97 -16.97
CA ILE A 41 -16.26 28.70 -17.08
C ILE A 41 -15.41 28.24 -18.27
N ARG A 42 -15.51 26.96 -18.68
CA ARG A 42 -14.69 26.37 -19.75
C ARG A 42 -15.36 26.27 -21.11
N LEU A 43 -16.67 26.47 -21.23
CA LEU A 43 -17.36 26.47 -22.53
C LEU A 43 -16.86 27.56 -23.49
N PRO A 44 -16.60 28.82 -23.05
CA PRO A 44 -15.99 29.83 -23.92
C PRO A 44 -14.58 29.45 -24.34
N TRP A 45 -13.83 28.79 -23.44
CA TRP A 45 -12.48 28.29 -23.74
C TRP A 45 -12.51 27.14 -24.75
N TYR A 46 -13.43 26.19 -24.60
CA TYR A 46 -13.64 25.07 -25.53
C TYR A 46 -14.08 25.56 -26.91
N ARG A 47 -15.04 26.51 -26.98
CA ARG A 47 -15.43 27.13 -28.25
C ARG A 47 -14.28 27.91 -28.89
N ARG A 48 -13.51 28.66 -28.11
CA ARG A 48 -12.29 29.34 -28.61
C ARG A 48 -11.25 28.34 -29.12
N LEU A 49 -11.05 27.23 -28.42
CA LEU A 49 -10.15 26.15 -28.84
C LEU A 49 -10.65 25.49 -30.13
N TYR A 50 -11.95 25.21 -30.24
CA TYR A 50 -12.57 24.67 -31.45
C TYR A 50 -12.40 25.60 -32.66
N TYR A 51 -12.75 26.88 -32.53
CA TYR A 51 -12.56 27.86 -33.60
C TYR A 51 -11.08 28.07 -33.94
N PHE A 52 -10.18 28.00 -32.95
CA PHE A 52 -8.74 28.03 -33.17
C PHE A 52 -8.26 26.79 -33.94
N MET A 53 -8.72 25.59 -33.58
CA MET A 53 -8.41 24.35 -34.29
C MET A 53 -8.97 24.36 -35.72
N LEU A 54 -10.17 24.90 -35.93
CA LEU A 54 -10.78 25.06 -37.25
C LEU A 54 -9.99 26.06 -38.11
N LEU A 55 -9.59 27.20 -37.52
CA LEU A 55 -8.74 28.20 -38.18
C LEU A 55 -7.39 27.60 -38.56
N MET A 56 -6.73 26.88 -37.66
CA MET A 56 -5.47 26.18 -37.92
C MET A 56 -5.62 25.10 -38.98
N HIS A 57 -6.74 24.38 -39.00
CA HIS A 57 -7.04 23.42 -40.05
C HIS A 57 -7.19 24.09 -41.42
N TRP A 58 -7.95 25.19 -41.53
CA TRP A 58 -8.08 25.95 -42.77
C TRP A 58 -6.75 26.56 -43.22
N LEU A 59 -5.96 27.10 -42.31
CA LEU A 59 -4.62 27.62 -42.59
C LEU A 59 -3.68 26.52 -43.11
N ASN A 60 -3.66 25.37 -42.45
CA ASN A 60 -2.86 24.21 -42.89
C ASN A 60 -3.34 23.67 -44.23
N THR A 61 -4.65 23.63 -44.47
CA THR A 61 -5.22 23.20 -45.75
C THR A 61 -4.84 24.17 -46.88
N TYR A 62 -4.87 25.47 -46.61
CA TYR A 62 -4.42 26.51 -47.53
C TYR A 62 -2.93 26.37 -47.84
N LEU A 63 -2.07 26.29 -46.82
CA LEU A 63 -0.62 26.12 -46.96
C LEU A 63 -0.27 24.84 -47.74
N GLN A 64 -1.01 23.76 -47.50
CA GLN A 64 -0.79 22.50 -48.20
C GLN A 64 -1.23 22.58 -49.66
N THR A 65 -2.34 23.26 -49.94
CA THR A 65 -2.83 23.53 -51.30
C THR A 65 -1.86 24.43 -52.07
N GLU A 66 -1.32 25.46 -51.41
CA GLU A 66 -0.26 26.31 -51.97
C GLU A 66 1.02 25.51 -52.24
N PHE A 67 1.43 24.65 -51.31
CA PHE A 67 2.57 23.73 -51.47
C PHE A 67 2.39 22.81 -52.68
N PHE A 68 1.18 22.30 -52.92
CA PHE A 68 0.87 21.52 -54.12
C PHE A 68 1.03 22.34 -55.40
N PHE A 69 0.43 23.52 -55.47
CA PHE A 69 0.49 24.35 -56.66
C PHE A 69 1.91 24.80 -56.98
N ARG A 70 2.74 25.08 -55.96
CA ARG A 70 4.16 25.44 -56.13
C ARG A 70 5.03 24.27 -56.57
N ASN A 71 4.68 23.03 -56.23
CA ASN A 71 5.51 21.84 -56.48
C ASN A 71 4.96 20.91 -57.57
N LEU A 72 4.00 21.37 -58.39
CA LEU A 72 3.33 20.61 -59.46
C LEU A 72 4.26 19.94 -60.50
N GLY A 73 5.56 20.27 -60.51
CA GLY A 73 6.58 19.65 -61.36
C GLY A 73 7.40 18.51 -60.71
N ASN A 74 7.30 18.29 -59.39
CA ASN A 74 8.07 17.24 -58.69
C ASN A 74 7.13 16.18 -58.11
N LEU A 75 6.98 15.08 -58.83
CA LEU A 75 6.03 14.00 -58.51
C LEU A 75 6.20 13.43 -57.10
N SER A 76 7.44 13.35 -56.58
CA SER A 76 7.71 12.85 -55.23
C SER A 76 7.19 13.80 -54.14
N LEU A 77 7.42 15.11 -54.29
CA LEU A 77 6.93 16.14 -53.37
C LEU A 77 5.41 16.28 -53.45
N VAL A 78 4.81 16.10 -54.64
CA VAL A 78 3.35 16.09 -54.82
C VAL A 78 2.72 14.90 -54.10
N VAL A 79 3.29 13.70 -54.22
CA VAL A 79 2.78 12.50 -53.54
C VAL A 79 2.93 12.59 -52.01
N GLN A 80 4.04 13.16 -51.52
CA GLN A 80 4.21 13.48 -50.08
C GLN A 80 3.21 14.54 -49.61
N GLY A 81 2.97 15.57 -50.42
CA GLY A 81 1.99 16.62 -50.17
C GLY A 81 0.56 16.06 -50.03
N LEU A 82 0.24 15.03 -50.82
CA LEU A 82 -1.05 14.34 -50.84
C LEU A 82 -1.33 13.51 -49.60
N CYS A 83 -0.32 12.83 -49.06
CA CYS A 83 -0.47 12.11 -47.80
C CYS A 83 -0.75 13.05 -46.62
N SER A 84 -0.02 14.16 -46.54
CA SER A 84 -0.24 15.18 -45.51
C SER A 84 -1.59 15.89 -45.67
N PHE A 85 -2.03 16.14 -46.90
CA PHE A 85 -3.35 16.72 -47.18
C PHE A 85 -4.51 15.79 -46.74
N VAL A 86 -4.41 14.49 -47.02
CA VAL A 86 -5.37 13.49 -46.57
C VAL A 86 -5.41 13.41 -45.04
N SER A 87 -4.24 13.45 -44.38
CA SER A 87 -4.17 13.53 -42.91
C SER A 87 -4.88 14.78 -42.37
N ILE A 88 -4.56 15.97 -42.91
CA ILE A 88 -5.18 17.24 -42.49
C ILE A 88 -6.70 17.21 -42.69
N THR A 89 -7.20 16.73 -43.83
CA THR A 89 -8.65 16.60 -44.09
C THR A 89 -9.33 15.63 -43.15
N THR A 90 -8.70 14.50 -42.79
CA THR A 90 -9.27 13.59 -41.77
C THR A 90 -9.36 14.26 -40.39
N THR A 91 -8.38 15.08 -40.00
CA THR A 91 -8.43 15.85 -38.76
C THR A 91 -9.53 16.92 -38.79
N GLY A 92 -9.77 17.55 -39.95
CA GLY A 92 -10.88 18.47 -40.16
C GLY A 92 -12.25 17.81 -39.97
N ILE A 93 -12.44 16.61 -40.52
CA ILE A 93 -13.67 15.81 -40.32
C ILE A 93 -13.90 15.47 -38.85
N LYS A 94 -12.83 15.16 -38.09
CA LYS A 94 -12.90 14.90 -36.63
C LYS A 94 -13.39 16.14 -35.87
N VAL A 95 -12.81 17.30 -36.16
CA VAL A 95 -13.18 18.57 -35.51
C VAL A 95 -14.65 18.88 -35.80
N MET A 96 -15.10 18.80 -37.07
CA MET A 96 -16.49 19.05 -37.43
C MET A 96 -17.48 18.07 -36.77
N ARG A 97 -17.12 16.78 -36.62
CA ARG A 97 -17.96 15.80 -35.92
C ARG A 97 -18.06 16.04 -34.42
N MET A 98 -17.02 16.56 -33.78
CA MET A 98 -17.05 16.90 -32.36
C MET A 98 -18.07 18.00 -32.05
N HIS A 99 -18.24 18.96 -32.97
CA HIS A 99 -19.27 19.99 -32.87
C HIS A 99 -20.68 19.46 -33.11
N ALA A 100 -20.85 18.46 -33.97
CA ALA A 100 -22.17 17.86 -34.26
C ALA A 100 -22.81 17.22 -33.01
N TYR A 101 -22.02 16.68 -32.09
CA TYR A 101 -22.52 16.08 -30.84
C TYR A 101 -22.66 17.08 -29.68
N GLU A 102 -22.11 18.30 -29.80
CA GLU A 102 -22.16 19.34 -28.75
C GLU A 102 -23.60 19.75 -28.44
N GLN A 103 -24.42 19.97 -29.48
CA GLN A 103 -25.81 20.39 -29.31
C GLN A 103 -26.69 19.31 -28.65
N GLU A 104 -26.51 18.04 -29.02
CA GLU A 104 -27.26 16.93 -28.42
C GLU A 104 -26.92 16.78 -26.93
N ILE A 105 -25.64 16.94 -26.55
CA ILE A 105 -25.18 16.83 -25.16
C ILE A 105 -25.69 18.01 -24.32
N VAL A 106 -25.67 19.23 -24.87
CA VAL A 106 -26.15 20.44 -24.17
C VAL A 106 -27.65 20.41 -23.94
N GLN A 107 -28.44 20.02 -24.94
CA GLN A 107 -29.90 19.89 -24.80
C GLN A 107 -30.28 18.88 -23.71
N LEU A 108 -29.53 17.78 -23.59
CA LEU A 108 -29.74 16.75 -22.57
C LEU A 108 -29.32 17.24 -21.17
N TRP A 109 -28.34 18.14 -21.11
CA TRP A 109 -27.85 18.73 -19.87
C TRP A 109 -28.80 19.80 -19.32
N GLU A 110 -29.28 20.71 -20.16
CA GLU A 110 -30.26 21.75 -19.80
C GLU A 110 -31.57 21.10 -19.30
N ALA A 111 -31.99 20.03 -19.97
CA ALA A 111 -33.06 19.12 -19.57
C ALA A 111 -32.91 18.50 -18.17
N LEU A 112 -31.69 18.09 -17.80
CA LEU A 112 -31.37 17.52 -16.49
C LEU A 112 -31.30 18.61 -15.39
N GLU A 113 -30.83 19.80 -15.74
CA GLU A 113 -30.59 20.93 -14.81
C GLU A 113 -31.89 21.64 -14.38
N ASP A 114 -32.86 21.82 -15.28
CA ASP A 114 -34.18 22.40 -14.93
C ASP A 114 -35.08 21.43 -14.13
N ALA A 115 -34.55 20.24 -13.85
CA ALA A 115 -35.26 19.09 -13.29
C ALA A 115 -36.58 18.78 -14.02
N THR A 116 -36.77 19.26 -15.25
CA THR A 116 -37.99 19.06 -16.05
C THR A 116 -38.21 17.58 -16.34
N PHE A 117 -37.13 16.84 -16.61
CA PHE A 117 -37.16 15.38 -16.78
C PHE A 117 -37.36 14.63 -15.46
N LEU A 118 -36.80 15.12 -14.35
CA LEU A 118 -37.01 14.53 -13.01
C LEU A 118 -38.43 14.78 -12.48
N LYS A 119 -39.04 15.93 -12.82
CA LYS A 119 -40.43 16.28 -12.48
C LYS A 119 -41.46 15.42 -13.22
N GLN A 120 -41.10 14.88 -14.39
CA GLN A 120 -41.96 13.97 -15.16
C GLN A 120 -41.94 12.53 -14.65
N ILE A 121 -40.97 12.16 -13.80
CA ILE A 121 -40.87 10.84 -13.20
C ILE A 121 -41.73 10.79 -11.92
N ARG A 122 -42.83 10.04 -11.95
CA ARG A 122 -43.66 9.80 -10.75
C ARG A 122 -42.99 8.76 -9.84
N PHE A 123 -42.44 9.20 -8.71
CA PHE A 123 -41.91 8.30 -7.66
C PHE A 123 -42.97 7.97 -6.60
N LEU A 124 -42.96 6.72 -6.12
CA LEU A 124 -43.94 6.11 -5.20
C LEU A 124 -44.25 6.94 -3.95
N ARG A 125 -45.54 7.11 -3.66
CA ARG A 125 -46.06 7.63 -2.39
C ARG A 125 -45.86 6.55 -1.31
N LYS A 126 -45.17 6.84 -0.19
CA LYS A 126 -45.13 5.95 1.00
C LYS A 126 -46.58 5.74 1.48
N SER A 127 -47.17 4.56 1.25
CA SER A 127 -48.44 4.21 1.88
C SER A 127 -48.20 3.83 3.34
N THR A 128 -48.58 4.71 4.24
CA THR A 128 -48.68 4.48 5.69
C THR A 128 -49.84 3.54 6.00
N VAL A 129 -49.64 2.22 6.01
CA VAL A 129 -50.48 1.29 6.80
C VAL A 129 -49.69 0.05 7.24
N GLY A 130 -49.45 -0.05 8.56
CA GLY A 130 -49.78 -1.23 9.37
C GLY A 130 -48.91 -2.50 9.28
N ARG A 131 -48.14 -2.71 10.36
CA ARG A 131 -47.64 -3.99 10.88
C ARG A 131 -48.53 -5.20 10.54
N PHE A 132 -47.96 -6.24 9.93
CA PHE A 132 -48.22 -7.64 10.28
C PHE A 132 -47.02 -8.51 9.90
N ALA A 133 -46.48 -9.22 10.89
CA ALA A 133 -45.47 -10.25 10.71
C ALA A 133 -46.05 -11.43 9.92
N LEU A 134 -45.41 -11.85 8.82
CA LEU A 134 -45.72 -13.12 8.17
C LEU A 134 -44.46 -13.81 7.61
N SER A 135 -44.44 -15.13 7.84
CA SER A 135 -43.38 -16.13 7.64
C SER A 135 -42.98 -16.39 6.16
N PRO A 136 -41.80 -16.98 5.88
CA PRO A 136 -41.21 -17.14 4.54
C PRO A 136 -41.81 -18.28 3.68
N SER A 137 -43.12 -18.57 3.77
CA SER A 137 -43.73 -19.74 3.11
C SER A 137 -44.77 -19.46 2.02
N VAL A 138 -44.93 -18.21 1.54
CA VAL A 138 -46.03 -17.85 0.61
C VAL A 138 -45.56 -17.37 -0.79
N PHE A 139 -44.28 -17.43 -1.12
CA PHE A 139 -43.78 -16.91 -2.41
C PHE A 139 -44.04 -17.79 -3.66
N HIS A 140 -44.65 -18.98 -3.54
CA HIS A 140 -44.70 -19.94 -4.64
C HIS A 140 -45.97 -19.94 -5.52
N ASN A 141 -47.06 -19.24 -5.16
CA ASN A 141 -48.36 -19.46 -5.82
C ASN A 141 -49.01 -18.24 -6.50
N ARG A 142 -48.23 -17.25 -6.96
CA ARG A 142 -48.80 -16.06 -7.65
C ARG A 142 -48.18 -15.73 -9.01
N TRP A 143 -47.72 -16.75 -9.74
CA TRP A 143 -47.13 -16.62 -11.09
C TRP A 143 -48.06 -17.03 -12.24
N HIS A 144 -49.36 -17.28 -11.99
CA HIS A 144 -50.25 -17.88 -12.99
C HIS A 144 -51.21 -16.91 -13.74
N ASP A 145 -51.20 -15.61 -13.45
CA ASP A 145 -52.17 -14.66 -14.06
C ASP A 145 -51.55 -13.50 -14.88
N SER A 146 -50.26 -13.53 -15.21
CA SER A 146 -49.56 -12.45 -15.94
C SER A 146 -49.44 -12.67 -17.46
N HIS A 147 -50.29 -13.50 -18.07
CA HIS A 147 -50.24 -13.81 -19.50
C HIS A 147 -50.74 -12.68 -20.44
N ILE A 148 -51.23 -11.55 -19.93
CA ILE A 148 -51.85 -10.48 -20.76
C ILE A 148 -50.90 -9.33 -21.15
N ARG A 149 -49.65 -9.23 -20.64
CA ARG A 149 -48.73 -8.09 -20.93
C ARG A 149 -47.31 -8.47 -21.36
N VAL A 150 -47.13 -9.60 -22.05
CA VAL A 150 -45.82 -10.02 -22.61
C VAL A 150 -45.57 -9.42 -24.01
N ALA A 151 -46.61 -8.95 -24.70
CA ALA A 151 -46.52 -8.44 -26.08
C ALA A 151 -45.79 -7.08 -26.23
N ASP A 152 -45.88 -6.17 -25.25
CA ASP A 152 -45.24 -4.85 -25.32
C ASP A 152 -43.75 -4.83 -24.94
N ARG A 153 -43.22 -5.92 -24.38
CA ARG A 153 -41.81 -5.98 -23.94
C ARG A 153 -40.84 -6.04 -25.13
N GLY A 154 -41.26 -6.55 -26.28
CA GLY A 154 -40.39 -6.79 -27.45
C GLY A 154 -39.99 -5.54 -28.24
N THR A 155 -40.78 -4.46 -28.19
CA THR A 155 -40.62 -3.27 -29.04
C THR A 155 -39.47 -2.38 -28.59
N ILE A 156 -39.28 -2.20 -27.28
CA ILE A 156 -38.19 -1.41 -26.69
C ILE A 156 -36.84 -2.07 -26.96
N PHE A 157 -36.74 -3.38 -26.71
CA PHE A 157 -35.50 -4.12 -26.96
C PHE A 157 -35.19 -4.25 -28.45
N ALA A 158 -36.20 -4.31 -29.34
CA ALA A 158 -35.99 -4.22 -30.78
C ALA A 158 -35.40 -2.86 -31.19
N ARG A 159 -35.89 -1.76 -30.59
CA ARG A 159 -35.38 -0.40 -30.85
C ARG A 159 -33.96 -0.19 -30.32
N ILE A 160 -33.64 -0.69 -29.13
CA ILE A 160 -32.28 -0.68 -28.55
C ILE A 160 -31.32 -1.50 -29.42
N ASN A 161 -31.72 -2.70 -29.84
CA ASN A 161 -30.90 -3.55 -30.71
C ASN A 161 -30.67 -2.90 -32.08
N GLN A 162 -31.66 -2.23 -32.65
CA GLN A 162 -31.53 -1.50 -33.91
C GLN A 162 -30.57 -0.31 -33.77
N LEU A 163 -30.67 0.45 -32.67
CA LEU A 163 -29.77 1.58 -32.39
C LEU A 163 -28.32 1.11 -32.25
N LEU A 164 -28.08 0.03 -31.49
CA LEU A 164 -26.74 -0.57 -31.36
C LEU A 164 -26.21 -1.11 -32.69
N ALA A 165 -27.06 -1.74 -33.51
CA ALA A 165 -26.67 -2.26 -34.82
C ALA A 165 -26.26 -1.16 -35.80
N ASP A 166 -26.96 -0.02 -35.80
CA ASP A 166 -26.65 1.11 -36.69
C ASP A 166 -25.38 1.85 -36.25
N GLN A 167 -25.18 2.04 -34.94
CA GLN A 167 -23.93 2.59 -34.41
C GLN A 167 -22.74 1.68 -34.70
N TRP A 168 -22.94 0.36 -34.65
CA TRP A 168 -21.90 -0.61 -34.97
C TRP A 168 -21.47 -0.56 -36.45
N LYS A 169 -22.43 -0.40 -37.38
CA LYS A 169 -22.12 -0.20 -38.81
C LYS A 169 -21.27 1.05 -39.00
N GLU A 170 -21.57 2.12 -38.28
CA GLU A 170 -20.85 3.39 -38.35
C GLU A 170 -19.40 3.26 -37.83
N VAL A 171 -19.20 2.56 -36.70
CA VAL A 171 -17.87 2.22 -36.15
C VAL A 171 -17.06 1.41 -37.16
N GLN A 172 -17.65 0.38 -37.77
CA GLN A 172 -16.97 -0.45 -38.76
C GLN A 172 -16.60 0.31 -40.04
N LEU A 173 -17.47 1.20 -40.51
CA LEU A 173 -17.20 2.05 -41.67
C LEU A 173 -16.01 2.99 -41.39
N ASN A 174 -16.02 3.64 -40.22
CA ASN A 174 -14.95 4.56 -39.81
C ASN A 174 -13.61 3.84 -39.62
N LEU A 175 -13.60 2.67 -38.96
CA LEU A 175 -12.40 1.84 -38.80
C LEU A 175 -11.85 1.37 -40.15
N ARG A 176 -12.70 0.87 -41.06
CA ARG A 176 -12.26 0.44 -42.40
C ARG A 176 -11.69 1.59 -43.23
N PHE A 177 -12.33 2.76 -43.20
CA PHE A 177 -11.83 3.95 -43.87
C PHE A 177 -10.47 4.37 -43.28
N TYR A 178 -10.34 4.37 -41.96
CA TYR A 178 -9.10 4.75 -41.27
C TYR A 178 -7.95 3.77 -41.54
N THR A 179 -8.22 2.46 -41.47
CA THR A 179 -7.24 1.42 -41.82
C THR A 179 -6.79 1.53 -43.28
N LEU A 180 -7.71 1.85 -44.19
CA LEU A 180 -7.39 2.05 -45.61
C LEU A 180 -6.49 3.28 -45.81
N VAL A 181 -6.84 4.43 -45.23
CA VAL A 181 -6.05 5.67 -45.34
C VAL A 181 -4.65 5.47 -44.75
N VAL A 182 -4.53 4.86 -43.57
CA VAL A 182 -3.21 4.64 -42.94
C VAL A 182 -2.41 3.58 -43.69
N GLY A 183 -3.05 2.51 -44.19
CA GLY A 183 -2.38 1.52 -45.04
C GLY A 183 -1.80 2.14 -46.31
N LEU A 184 -2.51 3.10 -46.92
CA LEU A 184 -2.07 3.82 -48.12
C LEU A 184 -0.88 4.75 -47.82
N VAL A 185 -0.90 5.46 -46.69
CA VAL A 185 0.21 6.31 -46.24
C VAL A 185 1.44 5.47 -45.85
N ALA A 186 1.28 4.39 -45.10
CA ALA A 186 2.38 3.49 -44.71
C ALA A 186 3.04 2.83 -45.93
N SER A 187 2.23 2.44 -46.92
CA SER A 187 2.72 1.92 -48.20
C SER A 187 3.57 2.95 -48.95
N ASN A 188 3.20 4.23 -48.91
CA ASN A 188 3.95 5.30 -49.57
C ASN A 188 5.35 5.52 -48.96
N TYR A 189 5.48 5.41 -47.63
CA TYR A 189 6.77 5.63 -46.95
C TYR A 189 7.69 4.41 -46.93
N SER A 190 7.17 3.18 -47.06
CA SER A 190 8.00 1.97 -47.03
C SER A 190 8.13 1.27 -48.40
N ILE A 191 7.02 1.06 -49.10
CA ILE A 191 6.99 0.26 -50.34
C ILE A 191 7.55 1.05 -51.51
N ILE A 192 7.25 2.35 -51.63
CA ILE A 192 7.72 3.16 -52.76
C ILE A 192 9.25 3.36 -52.74
N PRO A 193 9.90 3.70 -51.60
CA PRO A 193 11.35 3.74 -51.51
C PRO A 193 12.00 2.37 -51.74
N ALA A 194 11.40 1.28 -51.25
CA ALA A 194 11.87 -0.08 -51.49
C ALA A 194 11.85 -0.44 -52.98
N CYS A 195 10.74 -0.17 -53.68
CA CYS A 195 10.60 -0.39 -55.12
C CYS A 195 11.55 0.51 -55.94
N SER A 196 11.73 1.77 -55.53
CA SER A 196 12.68 2.69 -56.18
C SER A 196 14.13 2.22 -56.02
N ASN A 197 14.51 1.76 -54.83
CA ASN A 197 15.83 1.20 -54.58
C ASN A 197 16.07 -0.10 -55.36
N LEU A 198 15.07 -0.96 -55.44
CA LEU A 198 15.13 -2.19 -56.23
C LEU A 198 15.29 -1.88 -57.73
N TYR A 199 14.53 -0.91 -58.24
CA TYR A 199 14.65 -0.44 -59.62
C TYR A 199 16.03 0.14 -59.94
N ASN A 200 16.57 0.97 -59.04
CA ASN A 200 17.91 1.55 -59.19
C ASN A 200 19.01 0.49 -59.12
N GLN A 201 18.82 -0.57 -58.32
CA GLN A 201 19.71 -1.72 -58.26
C GLN A 201 19.70 -2.51 -59.57
N PHE A 202 18.53 -2.71 -60.18
CA PHE A 202 18.42 -3.35 -61.50
C PHE A 202 19.09 -2.53 -62.62
N GLN A 203 19.10 -1.20 -62.53
CA GLN A 203 19.79 -0.33 -63.50
C GLN A 203 21.31 -0.19 -63.27
N GLY A 204 21.89 -0.87 -62.26
CA GLY A 204 23.32 -0.79 -61.98
C GLY A 204 23.78 0.52 -61.32
N ASN A 205 22.85 1.40 -60.92
CA ASN A 205 23.15 2.68 -60.28
C ASN A 205 23.34 2.52 -58.77
N ALA A 206 24.49 1.99 -58.35
CA ALA A 206 24.78 1.66 -56.95
C ALA A 206 24.78 2.87 -55.97
N TYR A 207 24.92 4.10 -56.48
CA TYR A 207 25.08 5.32 -55.68
C TYR A 207 23.79 6.09 -55.38
N ASN A 208 22.66 5.73 -56.01
CA ASN A 208 21.39 6.45 -55.89
C ASN A 208 20.37 5.67 -55.05
N ARG A 209 20.69 5.45 -53.78
CA ARG A 209 19.84 4.76 -52.81
C ARG A 209 19.03 5.79 -51.99
N SER A 210 17.72 5.65 -51.98
CA SER A 210 16.75 6.48 -51.26
C SER A 210 16.49 5.95 -49.84
N PHE A 211 16.32 6.87 -48.89
CA PHE A 211 15.94 6.58 -47.49
C PHE A 211 14.47 6.94 -47.24
N VAL A 212 13.89 6.42 -46.15
CA VAL A 212 12.51 6.72 -45.76
C VAL A 212 12.44 8.10 -45.11
N TYR A 213 13.46 8.47 -44.32
CA TYR A 213 13.59 9.78 -43.69
C TYR A 213 14.89 10.48 -44.10
N ASN A 214 14.86 11.80 -44.30
CA ASN A 214 16.03 12.60 -44.70
C ASN A 214 16.81 13.21 -43.52
N THR A 215 16.47 12.88 -42.28
CA THR A 215 17.00 13.53 -41.08
C THR A 215 18.13 12.72 -40.45
N TYR A 216 19.37 13.00 -40.85
CA TYR A 216 20.58 12.43 -40.25
C TYR A 216 21.57 13.50 -39.85
N TYR A 217 22.37 13.23 -38.82
CA TYR A 217 23.43 14.14 -38.41
C TYR A 217 24.43 14.36 -39.57
N PRO A 218 24.92 15.59 -39.79
CA PRO A 218 25.79 15.92 -40.93
C PRO A 218 27.03 15.02 -41.08
N PHE A 219 27.57 14.49 -39.99
CA PHE A 219 28.74 13.61 -40.00
C PHE A 219 28.45 12.19 -40.52
N LEU A 220 27.19 11.76 -40.57
CA LEU A 220 26.76 10.44 -41.08
C LEU A 220 26.50 10.45 -42.60
N GLU A 221 26.38 11.65 -43.20
CA GLU A 221 26.14 11.82 -44.64
C GLU A 221 27.09 11.04 -45.57
N PRO A 222 28.42 10.99 -45.32
CA PRO A 222 29.35 10.27 -46.19
C PRO A 222 29.34 8.74 -46.01
N ILE A 223 28.82 8.22 -44.89
CA ILE A 223 28.91 6.79 -44.54
C ILE A 223 27.56 6.08 -44.69
N LYS A 224 26.44 6.80 -44.52
CA LYS A 224 25.09 6.20 -44.49
C LYS A 224 24.72 5.42 -45.76
N ARG A 225 25.28 5.77 -46.92
CA ARG A 225 25.00 5.08 -48.20
C ARG A 225 25.82 3.80 -48.43
N ARG A 226 26.73 3.43 -47.52
CA ARG A 226 27.55 2.21 -47.63
C ARG A 226 26.84 1.00 -47.03
N SER A 227 26.94 -0.14 -47.70
CA SER A 227 26.51 -1.44 -47.13
C SER A 227 27.51 -1.90 -46.06
N PRO A 228 27.09 -2.50 -44.93
CA PRO A 228 25.74 -2.94 -44.56
C PRO A 228 24.89 -1.88 -43.82
N LEU A 229 25.45 -0.69 -43.57
CA LEU A 229 24.81 0.35 -42.75
C LEU A 229 23.52 0.87 -43.40
N PHE A 230 23.50 0.98 -44.73
CA PHE A 230 22.31 1.37 -45.48
C PHE A 230 21.14 0.41 -45.23
N GLU A 231 21.36 -0.90 -45.33
CA GLU A 231 20.31 -1.91 -45.20
C GLU A 231 19.77 -1.97 -43.76
N LEU A 232 20.65 -1.81 -42.77
CA LEU A 232 20.27 -1.72 -41.35
C LEU A 232 19.45 -0.47 -41.04
N LEU A 233 19.87 0.70 -41.54
CA LEU A 233 19.15 1.96 -41.35
C LEU A 233 17.80 1.92 -42.08
N PHE A 234 17.76 1.44 -43.32
CA PHE A 234 16.51 1.32 -44.08
C PHE A 234 15.50 0.37 -43.43
N CYS A 235 15.97 -0.78 -42.91
CA CYS A 235 15.11 -1.71 -42.17
C CYS A 235 14.63 -1.11 -40.85
N SER A 236 15.52 -0.46 -40.09
CA SER A 236 15.19 0.20 -38.82
C SER A 236 14.20 1.35 -39.01
N GLU A 237 14.38 2.18 -40.04
CA GLU A 237 13.47 3.28 -40.40
C GLU A 237 12.11 2.75 -40.86
N SER A 238 12.10 1.69 -41.68
CA SER A 238 10.85 1.08 -42.11
C SER A 238 10.08 0.51 -40.92
N LEU A 239 10.77 -0.17 -39.99
CA LEU A 239 10.17 -0.74 -38.79
C LEU A 239 9.69 0.34 -37.80
N SER A 240 10.47 1.41 -37.60
CA SER A 240 10.10 2.54 -36.74
C SER A 240 8.90 3.31 -37.30
N GLY A 241 8.86 3.48 -38.62
CA GLY A 241 7.70 3.98 -39.34
C GLY A 241 6.47 3.11 -39.05
N TYR A 242 6.53 1.81 -39.38
CA TYR A 242 5.41 0.89 -39.16
C TYR A 242 4.90 0.87 -37.71
N THR A 243 5.80 0.87 -36.73
CA THR A 243 5.44 0.85 -35.30
C THR A 243 4.80 2.16 -34.84
N THR A 244 5.31 3.31 -35.29
CA THR A 244 4.72 4.62 -34.99
C THR A 244 3.31 4.75 -35.61
N TRP A 245 3.15 4.33 -36.86
CA TRP A 245 1.85 4.34 -37.55
C TRP A 245 0.85 3.36 -36.94
N ALA A 246 1.28 2.15 -36.58
CA ALA A 246 0.43 1.17 -35.87
C ALA A 246 -0.03 1.69 -34.51
N GLY A 247 0.85 2.41 -33.78
CA GLY A 247 0.50 3.08 -32.54
C GLY A 247 -0.58 4.15 -32.73
N VAL A 248 -0.42 5.02 -33.73
CA VAL A 248 -1.41 6.07 -34.04
C VAL A 248 -2.76 5.46 -34.42
N VAL A 249 -2.79 4.38 -35.22
CA VAL A 249 -4.03 3.66 -35.56
C VAL A 249 -4.71 3.06 -34.34
N ALA A 250 -3.94 2.47 -33.42
CA ALA A 250 -4.48 1.88 -32.22
C ALA A 250 -5.09 2.94 -31.28
N PHE A 251 -4.40 4.07 -31.06
CA PHE A 251 -4.88 5.14 -30.18
C PHE A 251 -6.08 5.90 -30.78
N ASP A 252 -6.03 6.26 -32.06
CA ASP A 252 -7.15 6.95 -32.73
C ASP A 252 -8.36 6.03 -32.91
N GLY A 253 -8.13 4.75 -33.22
CA GLY A 253 -9.19 3.74 -33.32
C GLY A 253 -9.90 3.53 -31.98
N LEU A 254 -9.14 3.47 -30.88
CA LEU A 254 -9.68 3.40 -29.53
C LEU A 254 -10.50 4.64 -29.17
N TYR A 255 -10.01 5.83 -29.54
CA TYR A 255 -10.72 7.09 -29.30
C TYR A 255 -12.07 7.15 -30.02
N VAL A 256 -12.14 6.77 -31.30
CA VAL A 256 -13.39 6.72 -32.08
C VAL A 256 -14.40 5.74 -31.46
N VAL A 257 -13.93 4.57 -31.02
CA VAL A 257 -14.78 3.57 -30.36
C VAL A 257 -15.33 4.11 -29.03
N MET A 258 -14.49 4.75 -28.21
CA MET A 258 -14.91 5.28 -26.92
C MET A 258 -15.91 6.44 -27.03
N VAL A 259 -15.71 7.37 -27.97
CA VAL A 259 -16.63 8.50 -28.19
C VAL A 259 -17.99 8.04 -28.71
N LEU A 260 -18.01 7.12 -29.69
CA LEU A 260 -19.25 6.56 -30.23
C LEU A 260 -19.98 5.67 -29.21
N TYR A 261 -19.23 4.96 -28.37
CA TYR A 261 -19.79 4.19 -27.25
C TYR A 261 -20.45 5.10 -26.20
N ALA A 262 -19.78 6.18 -25.80
CA ALA A 262 -20.34 7.16 -24.87
C ALA A 262 -21.62 7.81 -25.43
N ALA A 263 -21.63 8.18 -26.72
CA ALA A 263 -22.82 8.71 -27.39
C ALA A 263 -23.97 7.68 -27.44
N SER A 264 -23.66 6.40 -27.69
CA SER A 264 -24.65 5.32 -27.71
C SER A 264 -25.29 5.09 -26.35
N LEU A 265 -24.51 5.12 -25.27
CA LEU A 265 -25.01 5.00 -23.90
C LEU A 265 -25.94 6.16 -23.51
N LEU A 266 -25.60 7.39 -23.92
CA LEU A 266 -26.45 8.56 -23.65
C LEU A 266 -27.79 8.49 -24.39
N ARG A 267 -27.81 8.00 -25.63
CA ARG A 267 -29.05 7.78 -26.39
C ARG A 267 -29.90 6.66 -25.80
N LEU A 268 -29.27 5.59 -25.33
CA LEU A 268 -29.94 4.47 -24.66
C LEU A 268 -30.55 4.90 -23.32
N LEU A 269 -29.83 5.72 -22.55
CA LEU A 269 -30.32 6.31 -21.31
C LEU A 269 -31.55 7.21 -21.56
N ARG A 270 -31.51 8.04 -22.60
CA ARG A 270 -32.65 8.88 -23.00
C ARG A 270 -33.89 8.06 -23.34
N ASP A 271 -33.74 6.99 -24.12
CA ASP A 271 -34.89 6.16 -24.54
C ASP A 271 -35.48 5.38 -23.35
N LEU A 272 -34.63 4.86 -22.45
CA LEU A 272 -35.07 4.22 -21.19
C LEU A 272 -35.81 5.19 -20.26
N MET A 273 -35.32 6.42 -20.15
CA MET A 273 -35.94 7.47 -19.32
C MET A 273 -37.29 7.92 -19.90
N HIS A 274 -37.45 7.90 -21.23
CA HIS A 274 -38.70 8.27 -21.88
C HIS A 274 -39.82 7.23 -21.60
N GLU A 275 -39.45 5.95 -21.45
CA GLU A 275 -40.42 4.91 -21.08
C GLU A 275 -40.71 4.83 -19.59
N THR A 276 -39.80 5.25 -18.72
CA THR A 276 -40.13 5.45 -17.29
C THR A 276 -41.19 6.52 -17.07
N ALA A 277 -41.34 7.45 -18.01
CA ALA A 277 -42.33 8.52 -17.99
C ALA A 277 -43.67 8.13 -18.64
N ASN A 278 -43.82 6.91 -19.15
CA ASN A 278 -45.03 6.46 -19.84
C ASN A 278 -46.20 6.32 -18.83
N PRO A 279 -47.33 7.02 -19.02
CA PRO A 279 -48.44 7.07 -18.07
C PRO A 279 -49.18 5.74 -17.90
N ASP A 280 -49.04 4.79 -18.84
CA ASP A 280 -49.81 3.54 -18.88
C ASP A 280 -49.24 2.41 -17.97
N LEU A 281 -48.03 2.62 -17.41
CA LEU A 281 -47.39 1.69 -16.47
C LEU A 281 -47.83 1.94 -15.01
N THR A 282 -48.13 0.87 -14.26
CA THR A 282 -48.50 0.99 -12.82
C THR A 282 -47.27 1.19 -11.93
N ASP A 283 -47.45 1.82 -10.75
CA ASP A 283 -46.33 2.17 -9.86
C ASP A 283 -45.56 0.95 -9.32
N ALA A 284 -46.20 -0.22 -9.24
CA ALA A 284 -45.54 -1.48 -8.88
C ALA A 284 -44.72 -2.08 -10.06
N GLU A 285 -45.21 -1.95 -11.30
CA GLU A 285 -44.46 -2.35 -12.51
C GLU A 285 -43.21 -1.47 -12.69
N ARG A 286 -43.29 -0.16 -12.40
CA ARG A 286 -42.14 0.78 -12.47
C ARG A 286 -41.05 0.49 -11.41
N ALA A 287 -41.45 0.10 -10.21
CA ALA A 287 -40.53 -0.08 -9.07
C ALA A 287 -39.75 -1.38 -9.11
N THR A 288 -40.38 -2.43 -9.63
CA THR A 288 -39.88 -3.80 -9.58
C THR A 288 -39.52 -4.33 -10.96
N GLU A 289 -40.38 -4.19 -11.97
CA GLU A 289 -40.14 -4.86 -13.26
C GLU A 289 -39.13 -4.14 -14.16
N LEU A 290 -39.03 -2.80 -14.13
CA LEU A 290 -38.12 -2.08 -15.03
C LEU A 290 -36.63 -2.27 -14.68
N PRO A 291 -36.21 -2.12 -13.40
CA PRO A 291 -34.83 -2.43 -13.00
C PRO A 291 -34.51 -3.92 -13.17
N LEU A 292 -35.45 -4.81 -12.80
CA LEU A 292 -35.29 -6.25 -13.05
C LEU A 292 -35.21 -6.55 -14.55
N SER A 293 -35.94 -5.87 -15.43
CA SER A 293 -35.85 -6.10 -16.89
C SER A 293 -34.52 -5.69 -17.51
N VAL A 294 -33.80 -4.73 -16.91
CA VAL A 294 -32.44 -4.33 -17.29
C VAL A 294 -31.40 -5.33 -16.75
N TYR A 295 -31.67 -5.92 -15.58
CA TYR A 295 -30.81 -6.93 -14.93
C TYR A 295 -31.04 -8.37 -15.43
N ASP A 296 -32.27 -8.75 -15.77
CA ASP A 296 -32.69 -10.06 -16.31
C ASP A 296 -32.52 -10.17 -17.83
N VAL A 297 -32.03 -9.11 -18.49
CA VAL A 297 -31.48 -9.29 -19.83
C VAL A 297 -30.32 -10.28 -19.69
N ARG A 298 -30.55 -11.51 -20.15
CA ARG A 298 -29.48 -12.42 -20.54
C ARG A 298 -28.73 -11.74 -21.67
N TRP A 299 -27.78 -10.87 -21.34
CA TRP A 299 -26.81 -10.26 -22.26
C TRP A 299 -26.13 -11.32 -23.13
N GLU A 300 -26.20 -12.58 -22.69
CA GLU A 300 -25.79 -13.73 -23.42
C GLU A 300 -26.53 -14.02 -24.74
N LEU A 301 -27.78 -13.57 -24.87
CA LEU A 301 -28.65 -13.72 -26.04
C LEU A 301 -28.60 -12.51 -26.99
N CYS A 302 -27.98 -11.40 -26.60
CA CYS A 302 -27.71 -10.29 -27.51
C CYS A 302 -26.63 -10.71 -28.53
N ALA A 303 -26.97 -10.57 -29.82
CA ALA A 303 -26.31 -11.11 -31.02
C ALA A 303 -24.89 -11.68 -30.84
N GLU A 304 -24.71 -12.97 -31.18
CA GLU A 304 -23.42 -13.71 -31.20
C GLU A 304 -22.26 -12.98 -31.93
N ARG A 305 -22.56 -12.05 -32.85
CA ARG A 305 -21.55 -11.20 -33.51
C ARG A 305 -20.89 -10.19 -32.56
N PHE A 306 -21.59 -9.73 -31.54
CA PHE A 306 -21.05 -8.84 -30.50
C PHE A 306 -20.08 -9.60 -29.58
N LYS A 307 -20.41 -10.84 -29.22
CA LYS A 307 -19.58 -11.73 -28.38
C LYS A 307 -18.31 -12.24 -29.09
N SER A 308 -18.42 -12.74 -30.32
CA SER A 308 -17.30 -13.45 -30.97
C SER A 308 -16.15 -12.55 -31.42
N SER A 309 -16.43 -11.31 -31.85
CA SER A 309 -15.39 -10.44 -32.44
C SER A 309 -14.78 -9.46 -31.43
N HIS A 310 -15.55 -9.02 -30.43
CA HIS A 310 -15.11 -7.96 -29.50
C HIS A 310 -14.74 -8.47 -28.13
N HIS A 311 -15.25 -9.61 -27.67
CA HIS A 311 -14.73 -10.25 -26.46
C HIS A 311 -13.30 -10.73 -26.69
N ILE A 312 -12.94 -11.15 -27.91
CA ILE A 312 -11.55 -11.45 -28.26
C ILE A 312 -10.71 -10.17 -28.31
N LEU A 313 -11.17 -9.07 -28.90
CA LEU A 313 -10.38 -7.83 -28.98
C LEU A 313 -10.22 -7.12 -27.63
N LEU A 314 -11.27 -7.12 -26.79
CA LEU A 314 -11.25 -6.62 -25.41
C LEU A 314 -10.51 -7.59 -24.49
N LEU A 315 -10.65 -8.91 -24.60
CA LEU A 315 -9.79 -9.85 -23.85
C LEU A 315 -8.36 -9.83 -24.34
N TYR A 316 -8.05 -9.46 -25.59
CA TYR A 316 -6.69 -9.38 -26.10
C TYR A 316 -6.05 -8.04 -25.78
N SER A 317 -6.82 -6.94 -25.75
CA SER A 317 -6.37 -5.65 -25.25
C SER A 317 -6.28 -5.65 -23.73
N GLN A 318 -7.25 -6.23 -23.02
CA GLN A 318 -7.21 -6.48 -21.58
C GLN A 318 -6.17 -7.54 -21.24
N ARG A 319 -5.93 -8.60 -22.03
CA ARG A 319 -4.75 -9.48 -21.83
C ARG A 319 -3.44 -8.84 -22.22
N GLN A 320 -3.36 -7.90 -23.17
CA GLN A 320 -2.08 -7.23 -23.46
C GLN A 320 -1.77 -6.14 -22.44
N ILE A 321 -2.80 -5.44 -21.96
CA ILE A 321 -2.70 -4.47 -20.86
C ILE A 321 -2.47 -5.23 -19.56
N ASP A 322 -3.20 -6.31 -19.28
CA ASP A 322 -2.98 -7.17 -18.12
C ASP A 322 -1.74 -8.02 -18.25
N MET A 323 -1.26 -8.46 -19.43
CA MET A 323 0.04 -9.15 -19.53
C MET A 323 1.19 -8.16 -19.47
N ARG A 324 1.05 -6.90 -19.89
CA ARG A 324 2.10 -5.87 -19.73
C ARG A 324 2.08 -5.24 -18.34
N ALA A 325 0.91 -5.05 -17.76
CA ALA A 325 0.72 -4.68 -16.36
C ALA A 325 1.01 -5.85 -15.44
N TRP A 326 0.66 -7.11 -15.74
CA TRP A 326 1.16 -8.28 -14.99
C TRP A 326 2.64 -8.52 -15.24
N SER A 327 3.21 -8.34 -16.42
CA SER A 327 4.68 -8.51 -16.52
C SER A 327 5.43 -7.40 -15.77
N PHE A 328 4.82 -6.21 -15.58
CA PHE A 328 5.37 -5.16 -14.69
C PHE A 328 5.01 -5.34 -13.20
N SER A 329 3.81 -5.85 -12.88
CA SER A 329 3.24 -5.97 -11.54
C SER A 329 3.39 -7.38 -10.94
N ALA A 330 3.28 -8.45 -11.73
CA ALA A 330 3.58 -9.83 -11.32
C ALA A 330 5.10 -10.10 -11.22
N MET A 331 5.96 -9.30 -11.87
CA MET A 331 7.37 -9.22 -11.45
C MET A 331 7.57 -8.48 -10.11
N SER A 332 6.52 -7.85 -9.54
CA SER A 332 6.57 -7.16 -8.23
C SER A 332 5.61 -7.69 -7.14
N LEU A 333 4.67 -8.59 -7.46
CA LEU A 333 3.60 -9.03 -6.54
C LEU A 333 4.01 -10.16 -5.59
N GLU A 334 5.18 -10.75 -5.79
CA GLU A 334 5.77 -11.74 -4.87
C GLU A 334 6.97 -11.20 -4.09
N THR A 335 7.11 -9.87 -3.99
CA THR A 335 8.23 -9.26 -3.27
C THR A 335 7.75 -8.47 -2.06
N PHE A 336 8.34 -8.75 -0.91
CA PHE A 336 8.18 -7.89 0.26
C PHE A 336 8.71 -6.48 -0.05
N SER A 337 7.90 -5.46 0.21
CA SER A 337 8.32 -4.06 0.06
C SER A 337 8.22 -3.33 1.39
N THR A 338 9.26 -2.60 1.77
CA THR A 338 9.30 -1.80 3.00
C THR A 338 9.24 -0.32 2.65
N TYR A 339 8.33 0.42 3.27
CA TYR A 339 8.11 1.85 3.09
C TYR A 339 8.56 2.59 4.35
N ALA A 340 9.37 3.63 4.20
CA ALA A 340 9.85 4.42 5.34
C ALA A 340 9.04 5.71 5.56
N LEU A 341 8.19 5.74 6.59
CA LEU A 341 7.34 6.90 6.88
C LEU A 341 8.01 7.90 7.84
N SER A 342 8.83 7.40 8.78
CA SER A 342 9.64 8.21 9.69
C SER A 342 11.05 8.46 9.13
N GLY A 343 11.62 9.62 9.49
CA GLY A 343 13.03 9.95 9.23
C GLY A 343 13.93 9.88 10.46
N ASP A 344 13.35 9.63 11.63
CA ASP A 344 14.08 9.47 12.88
C ASP A 344 14.31 7.96 13.14
N PRO A 345 15.57 7.47 13.12
CA PRO A 345 15.88 6.08 13.40
C PRO A 345 15.49 5.61 14.81
N ALA A 346 15.37 6.53 15.78
CA ALA A 346 14.98 6.24 17.15
C ALA A 346 13.46 6.17 17.35
N LYS A 347 12.68 6.83 16.48
CA LYS A 347 11.21 6.80 16.45
C LYS A 347 10.75 6.19 15.11
N PRO A 348 10.94 4.88 14.91
CA PRO A 348 10.66 4.21 13.65
C PRO A 348 9.16 4.18 13.32
N CYS A 349 8.88 4.15 12.03
CA CYS A 349 7.54 4.03 11.47
C CYS A 349 7.69 3.49 10.04
N TYR A 350 7.48 2.18 9.87
CA TYR A 350 7.69 1.47 8.61
C TYR A 350 6.44 0.72 8.21
N VAL A 351 6.23 0.51 6.92
CA VAL A 351 5.16 -0.37 6.43
C VAL A 351 5.77 -1.46 5.58
N LEU A 352 5.38 -2.71 5.83
CA LEU A 352 5.77 -3.90 5.09
C LEU A 352 4.57 -4.36 4.26
N SER A 353 4.72 -4.38 2.94
CA SER A 353 3.72 -4.93 2.02
C SER A 353 4.06 -6.36 1.64
N TYR A 354 3.10 -7.27 1.76
CA TYR A 354 3.22 -8.67 1.36
C TYR A 354 1.88 -9.24 0.85
N LYS A 355 1.81 -9.69 -0.41
CA LYS A 355 0.61 -10.30 -1.02
C LYS A 355 -0.68 -9.46 -0.82
N GLY A 356 -0.57 -8.14 -0.91
CA GLY A 356 -1.69 -7.23 -0.67
C GLY A 356 -1.98 -6.95 0.81
N LEU A 357 -1.29 -7.61 1.75
CA LEU A 357 -1.32 -7.26 3.16
C LEU A 357 -0.37 -6.10 3.45
N MET A 358 -0.82 -5.15 4.24
CA MET A 358 -0.05 -3.99 4.67
C MET A 358 0.14 -4.03 6.19
N ILE A 359 1.38 -4.30 6.63
CA ILE A 359 1.73 -4.40 8.04
C ILE A 359 2.59 -3.20 8.42
N MET A 360 2.08 -2.36 9.31
CA MET A 360 2.85 -1.27 9.90
C MET A 360 3.70 -1.78 11.06
N LEU A 361 4.98 -1.44 11.05
CA LEU A 361 5.95 -1.70 12.12
C LEU A 361 6.23 -0.39 12.82
N ASP A 362 5.80 -0.31 14.09
CA ASP A 362 5.93 0.84 14.97
C ASP A 362 5.23 2.13 14.48
N CYS A 363 4.87 2.97 15.43
CA CYS A 363 4.18 4.26 15.25
C CYS A 363 4.88 5.33 16.11
N GLY A 364 6.18 5.51 15.92
CA GLY A 364 6.96 6.50 16.65
C GLY A 364 6.53 7.95 16.34
N LEU A 365 6.43 8.78 17.38
CA LEU A 365 6.22 10.22 17.26
C LEU A 365 7.54 10.95 17.53
N SER A 366 7.97 11.79 16.59
CA SER A 366 9.13 12.66 16.82
C SER A 366 8.69 13.95 17.51
N ILE A 367 9.03 14.07 18.81
CA ILE A 367 8.64 15.17 19.68
C ILE A 367 9.68 16.31 19.66
N SER A 368 10.82 16.16 18.97
CA SER A 368 11.88 17.18 18.89
C SER A 368 11.40 18.54 18.34
N SER A 369 10.33 18.55 17.55
CA SER A 369 9.66 19.75 17.03
C SER A 369 9.22 20.73 18.12
N VAL A 370 8.87 20.26 19.32
CA VAL A 370 8.39 21.10 20.42
C VAL A 370 9.45 22.10 20.92
N LEU A 371 10.74 21.83 20.71
CA LEU A 371 11.83 22.71 21.14
C LEU A 371 11.79 24.09 20.45
N ASN A 372 11.13 24.18 19.29
CA ASN A 372 10.96 25.42 18.52
C ASN A 372 9.90 26.37 19.11
N PHE A 373 9.09 25.90 20.04
CA PHE A 373 8.03 26.69 20.67
C PHE A 373 8.50 27.26 22.01
N LEU A 374 7.88 28.36 22.45
CA LEU A 374 8.08 28.87 23.81
C LEU A 374 7.45 27.93 24.85
N PRO A 375 8.03 27.84 26.06
CA PRO A 375 7.44 27.07 27.15
C PRO A 375 6.00 27.49 27.48
N LEU A 376 5.22 26.54 27.97
CA LEU A 376 3.87 26.68 28.49
C LEU A 376 3.93 26.64 30.03
N PRO A 377 4.07 27.80 30.71
CA PRO A 377 4.05 27.82 32.17
C PRO A 377 2.61 27.73 32.69
N LEU A 378 2.41 27.04 33.81
CA LEU A 378 1.12 26.94 34.52
C LEU A 378 0.59 28.32 34.95
N VAL A 379 1.52 29.22 35.33
CA VAL A 379 1.22 30.60 35.71
C VAL A 379 1.85 31.53 34.69
N GLN A 380 1.20 32.67 34.41
CA GLN A 380 1.74 33.65 33.48
C GLN A 380 3.15 34.10 33.89
N SER A 381 4.13 33.80 33.04
CA SER A 381 5.51 34.21 33.24
C SER A 381 5.76 35.62 32.70
N PRO A 382 6.17 36.59 33.54
CA PRO A 382 6.56 37.90 33.05
C PRO A 382 7.80 37.81 32.15
N LYS A 383 8.67 36.82 32.37
CA LYS A 383 9.88 36.62 31.58
C LYS A 383 9.55 36.29 30.13
N PHE A 384 8.66 35.32 29.89
CA PHE A 384 8.27 34.95 28.52
C PHE A 384 7.38 36.00 27.85
N GLN A 385 6.58 36.74 28.62
CA GLN A 385 5.78 37.84 28.10
C GLN A 385 6.66 39.01 27.63
N CYS A 386 7.68 39.37 28.40
CA CYS A 386 8.59 40.50 28.10
C CYS A 386 9.70 40.19 27.08
N LEU A 387 9.76 38.98 26.51
CA LEU A 387 10.72 38.67 25.44
C LEU A 387 10.47 39.56 24.20
N PRO A 388 11.54 40.05 23.54
CA PRO A 388 11.42 40.88 22.34
C PRO A 388 10.75 40.11 21.20
N ASN A 389 9.89 40.79 20.45
CA ASN A 389 9.30 40.25 19.24
C ASN A 389 10.32 40.30 18.09
N TRP A 390 10.37 39.23 17.30
CA TRP A 390 11.16 39.24 16.06
C TRP A 390 10.34 39.91 14.95
N ASN A 391 10.90 40.94 14.33
CA ASN A 391 10.27 41.65 13.24
C ASN A 391 10.95 41.29 11.92
N CYS A 392 10.14 41.00 10.90
CA CYS A 392 10.64 40.76 9.54
C CYS A 392 11.26 42.05 8.96
N ARG A 393 12.28 41.89 8.11
CA ARG A 393 12.91 43.02 7.41
C ARG A 393 12.06 43.55 6.25
N ASP A 394 11.18 42.72 5.69
CA ASP A 394 10.24 43.10 4.63
C ASP A 394 8.98 43.74 5.23
N SER A 395 8.72 44.99 4.85
CA SER A 395 7.56 45.78 5.32
C SER A 395 6.20 45.29 4.81
N ASP A 396 6.19 44.42 3.80
CA ASP A 396 4.96 43.86 3.20
C ASP A 396 4.44 42.62 3.95
N ILE A 397 5.26 42.02 4.83
CA ILE A 397 4.90 40.83 5.60
C ILE A 397 4.49 41.25 7.02
N GLN A 398 3.18 41.30 7.26
CA GLN A 398 2.62 41.56 8.58
C GLN A 398 2.50 40.24 9.35
N LEU A 399 3.48 39.95 10.19
CA LEU A 399 3.32 38.96 11.26
C LEU A 399 2.33 39.50 12.30
N GLU A 400 1.51 38.62 12.88
CA GLU A 400 0.71 39.01 14.04
C GLU A 400 1.64 39.38 15.20
N ASP A 401 1.31 40.45 15.93
CA ASP A 401 2.15 40.98 17.00
C ASP A 401 2.47 39.89 18.04
N GLY A 402 3.75 39.51 18.12
CA GLY A 402 4.25 38.56 19.11
C GLY A 402 4.10 37.08 18.76
N GLU A 403 3.88 36.75 17.48
CA GLU A 403 3.90 35.36 16.98
C GLU A 403 5.27 34.69 17.16
N ILE A 404 6.35 35.45 16.95
CA ILE A 404 7.74 35.00 17.10
C ILE A 404 8.44 35.87 18.13
N LYS A 405 9.06 35.23 19.11
CA LYS A 405 9.88 35.91 20.12
C LYS A 405 11.32 35.46 20.07
N GLU A 406 12.22 36.38 20.38
CA GLU A 406 13.66 36.13 20.38
C GLU A 406 14.20 36.04 21.80
N CYS A 407 15.06 35.05 22.06
CA CYS A 407 15.80 34.93 23.30
C CYS A 407 17.25 34.55 22.97
N CYS A 408 18.20 35.42 23.34
CA CYS A 408 19.64 35.22 23.15
C CYS A 408 20.04 34.83 21.71
N GLY A 409 19.42 35.41 20.68
CA GLY A 409 19.73 35.14 19.27
C GLY A 409 19.02 33.92 18.67
N CYS A 410 18.17 33.23 19.45
CA CYS A 410 17.30 32.16 18.95
C CYS A 410 15.85 32.66 18.86
N ALA A 411 15.17 32.37 17.75
CA ALA A 411 13.75 32.63 17.59
C ALA A 411 12.90 31.43 18.02
N PHE A 412 11.79 31.72 18.69
CA PHE A 412 10.82 30.74 19.18
C PHE A 412 9.40 31.14 18.76
N VAL A 413 8.60 30.14 18.45
CA VAL A 413 7.18 30.31 18.10
C VAL A 413 6.36 30.43 19.39
N ASN A 414 5.60 31.52 19.51
CA ASN A 414 4.72 31.77 20.65
C ASN A 414 3.33 31.17 20.43
N SER A 415 3.25 29.84 20.29
CA SER A 415 2.00 29.09 20.07
C SER A 415 2.00 27.80 20.87
N ALA A 416 0.86 27.12 20.93
CA ALA A 416 0.81 25.73 21.37
C ALA A 416 1.77 24.87 20.52
N PRO A 417 2.50 23.91 21.13
CA PRO A 417 3.46 23.08 20.43
C PRO A 417 2.78 22.18 19.40
N GLU A 418 3.50 21.93 18.31
CA GLU A 418 3.07 21.03 17.26
C GLU A 418 4.06 19.88 17.11
N PHE A 419 3.56 18.75 16.61
CA PHE A 419 4.28 17.48 16.50
C PHE A 419 4.40 17.05 15.04
N VAL A 420 5.36 16.16 14.76
CA VAL A 420 5.60 15.63 13.41
C VAL A 420 4.94 14.25 13.27
N PRO A 421 3.74 14.14 12.65
CA PRO A 421 3.13 12.84 12.41
C PRO A 421 3.88 12.06 11.30
N PRO A 422 3.64 10.74 11.21
CA PRO A 422 4.08 9.91 10.08
C PRO A 422 3.60 10.44 8.72
N LEU A 423 4.31 10.06 7.65
CA LEU A 423 4.04 10.59 6.31
C LEU A 423 2.75 10.02 5.69
N GLU A 424 1.67 10.81 5.66
CA GLU A 424 0.35 10.39 5.15
C GLU A 424 0.25 10.25 3.62
N LYS A 425 1.09 10.96 2.84
CA LYS A 425 0.93 11.00 1.37
C LYS A 425 1.48 9.75 0.65
N LEU A 426 2.25 8.92 1.34
CA LEU A 426 2.90 7.75 0.71
C LEU A 426 1.98 6.54 0.70
N ILE A 427 1.18 6.36 1.75
CA ILE A 427 0.28 5.22 1.98
C ILE A 427 -0.98 5.77 2.62
N ASP A 428 -2.14 5.34 2.13
CA ASP A 428 -3.39 5.59 2.82
C ASP A 428 -3.50 4.66 4.03
N PHE A 429 -3.68 5.23 5.22
CA PHE A 429 -3.81 4.44 6.45
C PHE A 429 -5.08 3.59 6.48
N SER A 430 -6.07 3.85 5.61
CA SER A 430 -7.23 2.99 5.43
C SER A 430 -6.87 1.60 4.88
N GLU A 431 -5.75 1.48 4.17
CA GLU A 431 -5.25 0.23 3.57
C GLU A 431 -4.41 -0.61 4.54
N ILE A 432 -4.09 -0.11 5.74
CA ILE A 432 -3.26 -0.83 6.71
C ILE A 432 -4.11 -1.85 7.46
N ASP A 433 -3.75 -3.12 7.33
CA ASP A 433 -4.48 -4.23 7.96
C ASP A 433 -4.05 -4.45 9.42
N VAL A 434 -2.74 -4.34 9.69
CA VAL A 434 -2.15 -4.66 10.99
C VAL A 434 -1.07 -3.66 11.38
N ILE A 435 -1.04 -3.27 12.65
CA ILE A 435 0.04 -2.49 13.26
C ILE A 435 0.72 -3.33 14.35
N LEU A 436 2.04 -3.45 14.32
CA LEU A 436 2.86 -4.12 15.33
C LEU A 436 3.65 -3.08 16.11
N ILE A 437 3.46 -3.01 17.42
CA ILE A 437 4.13 -2.05 18.30
C ILE A 437 5.21 -2.75 19.14
N SER A 438 6.44 -2.28 19.03
CA SER A 438 7.62 -2.88 19.68
C SER A 438 7.82 -2.39 21.11
N ASN A 439 7.61 -1.11 21.39
CA ASN A 439 7.78 -0.51 22.72
C ASN A 439 6.79 0.65 22.93
N TYR A 440 6.69 1.16 24.16
CA TYR A 440 5.69 2.18 24.51
C TYR A 440 5.96 3.56 23.87
N THR A 441 7.21 3.91 23.57
CA THR A 441 7.55 5.18 22.90
C THR A 441 7.21 5.14 21.41
N ASN A 442 7.16 3.95 20.83
CA ASN A 442 6.78 3.70 19.44
C ASN A 442 5.26 3.55 19.26
N MET A 443 4.45 3.87 20.28
CA MET A 443 2.99 3.95 20.17
C MET A 443 2.48 5.39 20.10
N LEU A 444 3.34 6.40 20.31
CA LEU A 444 2.92 7.78 20.55
C LEU A 444 2.23 8.45 19.35
N ALA A 445 2.47 7.98 18.12
CA ALA A 445 1.78 8.48 16.93
C ALA A 445 0.48 7.70 16.61
N LEU A 446 0.12 6.68 17.40
CA LEU A 446 -1.04 5.83 17.13
C LEU A 446 -2.36 6.60 16.99
N PRO A 447 -2.69 7.61 17.84
CA PRO A 447 -3.93 8.37 17.68
C PRO A 447 -4.01 9.13 16.35
N TYR A 448 -2.87 9.60 15.80
CA TYR A 448 -2.84 10.25 14.49
C TYR A 448 -3.12 9.28 13.33
N ILE A 449 -2.89 7.99 13.55
CA ILE A 449 -3.07 6.95 12.53
C ILE A 449 -4.46 6.32 12.64
N THR A 450 -5.01 6.13 13.84
CA THR A 450 -6.32 5.47 14.00
C THR A 450 -7.51 6.41 13.86
N GLU A 451 -7.33 7.68 14.22
CA GLU A 451 -8.42 8.67 14.26
C GLU A 451 -8.36 9.62 13.06
N GLY A 452 -9.46 9.73 12.31
CA GLY A 452 -9.59 10.67 11.17
C GLY A 452 -8.99 10.19 9.84
N THR A 453 -8.49 8.96 9.77
CA THR A 453 -7.77 8.40 8.59
C THR A 453 -8.50 7.24 7.90
N GLY A 454 -9.55 6.69 8.52
CA GLY A 454 -10.27 5.52 8.01
C GLY A 454 -9.64 4.15 8.35
N PHE A 455 -8.56 4.11 9.16
CA PHE A 455 -7.95 2.86 9.60
C PHE A 455 -8.97 1.93 10.28
N CYS A 456 -9.09 0.69 9.77
CA CYS A 456 -9.98 -0.35 10.29
C CYS A 456 -9.24 -1.63 10.72
N GLY A 457 -7.90 -1.61 10.68
CA GLY A 457 -7.05 -2.74 11.01
C GLY A 457 -6.96 -3.05 12.52
N THR A 458 -6.14 -4.05 12.85
CA THR A 458 -5.87 -4.47 14.24
C THR A 458 -4.48 -4.04 14.69
N VAL A 459 -4.36 -3.54 15.92
CA VAL A 459 -3.07 -3.16 16.51
C VAL A 459 -2.65 -4.23 17.50
N TYR A 460 -1.40 -4.69 17.47
CA TYR A 460 -0.84 -5.64 18.43
C TYR A 460 0.29 -5.01 19.23
N ALA A 461 0.23 -5.16 20.55
CA ALA A 461 1.25 -4.72 21.49
C ALA A 461 1.28 -5.65 22.70
N THR A 462 2.38 -5.64 23.45
CA THR A 462 2.45 -6.34 24.73
C THR A 462 1.71 -5.56 25.83
N GLU A 463 1.28 -6.25 26.89
CA GLU A 463 0.55 -5.64 28.00
C GLU A 463 1.27 -4.42 28.61
N PRO A 464 2.57 -4.49 28.97
CA PRO A 464 3.24 -3.34 29.55
C PRO A 464 3.41 -2.19 28.56
N THR A 465 3.61 -2.51 27.29
CA THR A 465 3.74 -1.52 26.22
C THR A 465 2.46 -0.71 26.06
N LEU A 466 1.30 -1.35 26.16
CA LEU A 466 0.00 -0.68 26.10
C LEU A 466 -0.21 0.25 27.30
N GLN A 467 -0.04 -0.24 28.53
CA GLN A 467 -0.33 0.58 29.71
C GLN A 467 0.69 1.69 29.94
N ILE A 468 1.99 1.43 29.73
CA ILE A 468 2.99 2.49 29.84
C ILE A 468 2.83 3.49 28.69
N GLY A 469 2.52 3.02 27.48
CA GLY A 469 2.20 3.88 26.35
C GLY A 469 1.00 4.80 26.66
N ARG A 470 -0.02 4.26 27.33
CA ARG A 470 -1.16 5.03 27.84
C ARG A 470 -0.71 6.12 28.81
N PHE A 471 0.15 5.84 29.79
CA PHE A 471 0.65 6.85 30.72
C PHE A 471 1.36 8.01 30.01
N PHE A 472 2.19 7.71 29.01
CA PHE A 472 2.86 8.74 28.22
C PHE A 472 1.88 9.59 27.40
N LEU A 473 0.86 8.97 26.82
CA LEU A 473 -0.16 9.68 26.05
C LEU A 473 -1.06 10.55 26.94
N GLU A 474 -1.50 10.03 28.08
CA GLU A 474 -2.32 10.75 29.06
C GLU A 474 -1.55 11.94 29.64
N GLU A 475 -0.30 11.73 30.05
CA GLU A 475 0.56 12.81 30.56
C GLU A 475 0.78 13.91 29.51
N LEU A 476 1.07 13.54 28.25
CA LEU A 476 1.31 14.50 27.19
C LEU A 476 0.08 15.37 26.90
N VAL A 477 -1.12 14.77 26.91
CA VAL A 477 -2.39 15.49 26.74
C VAL A 477 -2.64 16.40 27.93
N GLU A 478 -2.51 15.89 29.15
CA GLU A 478 -2.79 16.65 30.36
C GLU A 478 -1.86 17.87 30.50
N TYR A 479 -0.57 17.73 30.23
CA TYR A 479 0.37 18.86 30.29
C TYR A 479 0.07 19.97 29.26
N ILE A 480 -0.44 19.62 28.08
CA ILE A 480 -0.75 20.61 27.04
C ILE A 480 -2.12 21.25 27.30
N GLU A 481 -3.10 20.46 27.74
CA GLU A 481 -4.44 20.96 28.09
C GLU A 481 -4.46 21.78 29.38
N ALA A 482 -3.53 21.56 30.31
CA ALA A 482 -3.40 22.35 31.54
C ALA A 482 -2.98 23.81 31.30
N SER A 483 -2.28 24.10 30.20
CA SER A 483 -1.79 25.45 29.86
C SER A 483 -2.07 25.80 28.39
N PRO A 484 -3.35 25.95 27.99
CA PRO A 484 -3.71 26.21 26.60
C PRO A 484 -3.30 27.63 26.20
N LYS A 485 -2.71 27.79 25.01
CA LYS A 485 -2.49 29.10 24.39
C LYS A 485 -3.65 29.46 23.48
N GLU A 486 -4.20 30.66 23.66
CA GLU A 486 -5.30 31.19 22.84
C GLU A 486 -4.85 31.55 21.41
N SER A 487 -3.59 31.95 21.21
CA SER A 487 -3.05 32.32 19.90
C SER A 487 -2.43 31.10 19.19
N THR A 488 -2.87 30.86 17.95
CA THR A 488 -2.28 29.85 17.05
C THR A 488 -1.42 30.54 15.99
N ALA A 489 -0.11 30.35 16.07
CA ALA A 489 0.85 30.89 15.11
C ALA A 489 0.81 30.12 13.79
N ARG A 490 0.49 30.80 12.68
CA ARG A 490 0.37 30.18 11.34
C ARG A 490 1.29 30.81 10.29
N MET A 491 1.52 32.11 10.37
CA MET A 491 2.22 32.86 9.32
C MET A 491 3.72 32.55 9.30
N TRP A 492 4.32 32.21 10.46
CA TRP A 492 5.73 31.82 10.53
C TRP A 492 6.10 30.66 9.58
N LYS A 493 5.16 29.76 9.28
CA LYS A 493 5.35 28.62 8.37
C LYS A 493 5.50 29.04 6.90
N GLU A 494 4.98 30.20 6.53
CA GLU A 494 5.07 30.73 5.16
C GLU A 494 6.42 31.43 4.93
N ILE A 495 6.96 32.06 5.97
CA ILE A 495 8.19 32.85 5.93
C ILE A 495 9.42 32.12 6.46
N GLN A 496 9.35 30.80 6.62
CA GLN A 496 10.41 29.96 7.22
C GLN A 496 11.83 30.31 6.73
N HIS A 497 12.00 30.51 5.42
CA HIS A 497 13.28 30.80 4.78
C HIS A 497 13.95 32.10 5.25
N GLN A 498 13.18 33.03 5.82
CA GLN A 498 13.64 34.32 6.33
C GLN A 498 13.89 34.33 7.84
N LEU A 499 13.44 33.29 8.55
CA LEU A 499 13.60 33.19 9.99
C LEU A 499 15.03 32.83 10.37
N PRO A 500 15.51 33.26 11.56
CA PRO A 500 16.79 32.81 12.08
C PRO A 500 16.73 31.33 12.51
N VAL A 501 17.90 30.72 12.65
CA VAL A 501 18.07 29.38 13.22
C VAL A 501 17.57 29.38 14.67
N PRO A 502 16.86 28.33 15.15
CA PRO A 502 16.65 27.02 14.53
C PRO A 502 15.48 26.92 13.55
N LEU A 503 14.60 27.93 13.46
CA LEU A 503 13.36 27.85 12.67
C LEU A 503 13.60 27.71 11.16
N ASN A 504 14.71 28.24 10.64
CA ASN A 504 15.07 28.11 9.22
C ASN A 504 15.28 26.65 8.80
N ASP A 505 15.98 25.87 9.61
CA ASP A 505 16.43 24.50 9.28
C ASP A 505 15.35 23.43 9.50
N VAL A 506 14.15 23.84 9.92
CA VAL A 506 13.05 22.95 10.23
C VAL A 506 12.57 22.17 9.00
N PHE A 507 12.41 20.86 9.12
CA PHE A 507 11.92 20.04 8.02
C PHE A 507 10.38 20.09 7.89
N LYS A 508 9.90 20.72 6.81
CA LYS A 508 8.47 20.74 6.37
C LYS A 508 7.47 21.06 7.51
N PRO A 509 7.49 22.27 8.08
CA PRO A 509 6.61 22.65 9.20
C PRO A 509 5.11 22.65 8.85
N LYS A 510 4.76 22.71 7.56
CA LYS A 510 3.37 22.62 7.08
C LYS A 510 2.69 21.28 7.37
N ASN A 511 3.49 20.23 7.62
CA ASN A 511 2.96 18.90 7.95
C ASN A 511 2.77 18.70 9.47
N TRP A 512 3.18 19.68 10.28
CA TRP A 512 3.09 19.57 11.74
C TRP A 512 1.64 19.76 12.18
N ARG A 513 1.26 19.03 13.23
CA ARG A 513 -0.10 19.02 13.76
C ARG A 513 -0.11 19.27 15.25
N HIS A 514 -1.18 19.86 15.75
CA HIS A 514 -1.45 19.95 17.19
C HIS A 514 -1.64 18.55 17.79
N LEU A 515 -1.48 18.46 19.11
CA LEU A 515 -1.75 17.23 19.84
C LEU A 515 -3.21 16.80 19.69
N PHE A 516 -3.43 15.50 19.67
CA PHE A 516 -4.76 14.88 19.76
C PHE A 516 -5.40 15.09 21.15
N SER A 517 -6.71 14.88 21.26
CA SER A 517 -7.45 14.96 22.53
C SER A 517 -7.42 13.66 23.33
N MET A 518 -7.77 13.74 24.62
CA MET A 518 -7.91 12.57 25.49
C MET A 518 -8.89 11.51 24.94
N ASP A 519 -9.99 11.94 24.32
CA ASP A 519 -10.96 11.04 23.68
C ASP A 519 -10.35 10.27 22.50
N ALA A 520 -9.50 10.92 21.71
CA ALA A 520 -8.79 10.27 20.61
C ALA A 520 -7.78 9.24 21.14
N VAL A 521 -7.08 9.53 22.24
CA VAL A 521 -6.22 8.56 22.93
C VAL A 521 -7.01 7.34 23.35
N ASN A 522 -8.10 7.52 24.11
CA ASN A 522 -8.91 6.41 24.60
C ASN A 522 -9.48 5.53 23.47
N ARG A 523 -9.98 6.12 22.38
CA ARG A 523 -10.48 5.37 21.21
C ARG A 523 -9.39 4.64 20.46
N SER A 524 -8.19 5.22 20.35
CA SER A 524 -7.04 4.58 19.70
C SER A 524 -6.56 3.34 20.48
N LEU A 525 -6.44 3.46 21.80
CA LEU A 525 -5.98 2.39 22.69
C LEU A 525 -6.98 1.23 22.79
N ALA A 526 -8.29 1.51 22.68
CA ALA A 526 -9.34 0.49 22.66
C ALA A 526 -9.23 -0.48 21.46
N ARG A 527 -8.48 -0.12 20.40
CA ARG A 527 -8.24 -0.98 19.23
C ARG A 527 -7.04 -1.91 19.39
N VAL A 528 -6.26 -1.74 20.46
CA VAL A 528 -5.04 -2.52 20.70
C VAL A 528 -5.39 -3.88 21.30
N ARG A 529 -4.87 -4.94 20.68
CA ARG A 529 -4.92 -6.30 21.18
C ARG A 529 -3.60 -6.64 21.87
N MET A 530 -3.73 -7.10 23.10
CA MET A 530 -2.61 -7.43 23.98
C MET A 530 -2.07 -8.81 23.61
N THR A 531 -0.74 -8.95 23.59
CA THR A 531 -0.04 -10.18 23.22
C THR A 531 1.07 -10.51 24.22
N GLY A 532 1.26 -11.79 24.49
CA GLY A 532 2.35 -12.29 25.35
C GLY A 532 3.62 -12.53 24.55
N TYR A 533 4.78 -12.51 25.22
CA TYR A 533 6.03 -12.98 24.59
C TYR A 533 5.88 -14.42 24.08
N ASP A 534 6.52 -14.70 22.95
CA ASP A 534 6.54 -16.01 22.28
C ASP A 534 5.15 -16.50 21.79
N GLN A 535 4.10 -15.67 21.89
CA GLN A 535 2.78 -15.96 21.35
C GLN A 535 2.79 -15.87 19.82
N LYS A 536 2.47 -16.97 19.14
CA LYS A 536 2.38 -17.03 17.68
C LYS A 536 1.03 -16.54 17.21
N LEU A 537 1.01 -15.39 16.53
CA LEU A 537 -0.16 -14.76 15.94
C LEU A 537 -0.24 -15.12 14.46
N ASP A 538 -1.40 -15.54 13.99
CA ASP A 538 -1.64 -15.79 12.57
C ASP A 538 -2.35 -14.57 11.95
N ILE A 539 -1.67 -13.93 10.99
CA ILE A 539 -2.18 -12.78 10.25
C ILE A 539 -2.73 -13.28 8.92
N PHE A 540 -4.06 -13.42 8.85
CA PHE A 540 -4.83 -13.81 7.66
C PHE A 540 -4.27 -15.04 6.93
N GLY A 541 -3.78 -16.05 7.68
CA GLY A 541 -3.20 -17.29 7.15
C GLY A 541 -1.92 -17.13 6.32
N ALA A 542 -1.43 -15.90 6.16
CA ALA A 542 -0.32 -15.56 5.27
C ALA A 542 1.01 -15.43 6.02
N LEU A 543 0.96 -14.88 7.23
CA LEU A 543 2.14 -14.51 8.02
C LEU A 543 1.92 -14.92 9.48
N GLN A 544 2.92 -15.60 10.05
CA GLN A 544 2.98 -15.87 11.47
C GLN A 544 3.89 -14.84 12.15
N VAL A 545 3.34 -14.08 13.09
CA VAL A 545 4.05 -13.02 13.80
C VAL A 545 4.21 -13.39 15.26
N THR A 546 5.41 -13.22 15.82
CA THR A 546 5.72 -13.55 17.22
C THR A 546 6.54 -12.45 17.88
N PRO A 547 6.10 -11.86 19.01
CA PRO A 547 6.86 -10.89 19.77
C PRO A 547 7.89 -11.59 20.67
N ILE A 548 9.14 -11.15 20.60
CA ILE A 548 10.29 -11.70 21.34
C ILE A 548 10.84 -10.61 22.26
N SER A 549 11.27 -10.92 23.48
CA SER A 549 11.84 -9.89 24.38
C SER A 549 13.03 -9.16 23.76
N SER A 550 13.02 -7.81 23.80
CA SER A 550 14.12 -6.97 23.31
C SER A 550 15.08 -6.48 24.41
N GLY A 551 14.71 -6.63 25.69
CA GLY A 551 15.54 -6.28 26.85
C GLY A 551 15.74 -4.79 27.10
N PHE A 552 15.07 -3.89 26.37
CA PHE A 552 15.29 -2.45 26.47
C PHE A 552 14.41 -1.78 27.54
N CYS A 553 13.10 -1.98 27.49
CA CYS A 553 12.15 -1.44 28.46
C CYS A 553 11.12 -2.49 28.86
N LEU A 554 10.31 -2.19 29.88
CA LEU A 554 9.26 -3.11 30.32
C LEU A 554 8.26 -3.39 29.19
N GLY A 555 8.11 -4.65 28.81
CA GLY A 555 7.25 -5.09 27.71
C GLY A 555 7.83 -4.92 26.31
N SER A 556 9.04 -4.36 26.15
CA SER A 556 9.60 -4.12 24.82
C SER A 556 9.86 -5.43 24.06
N SER A 557 9.59 -5.43 22.76
CA SER A 557 9.61 -6.62 21.92
C SER A 557 10.26 -6.38 20.56
N ASN A 558 10.97 -7.40 20.07
CA ASN A 558 11.40 -7.55 18.69
C ASN A 558 10.42 -8.48 17.98
N TRP A 559 9.96 -8.12 16.79
CA TRP A 559 8.97 -8.90 16.07
C TRP A 559 9.62 -9.87 15.10
N THR A 560 9.24 -11.14 15.16
CA THR A 560 9.60 -12.14 14.15
C THR A 560 8.41 -12.41 13.26
N ILE A 561 8.57 -12.23 11.95
CA ILE A 561 7.53 -12.34 10.92
C ILE A 561 7.94 -13.48 10.00
N VAL A 562 7.18 -14.57 10.01
CA VAL A 562 7.49 -15.81 9.29
C VAL A 562 6.45 -16.05 8.21
N SER A 563 6.91 -16.19 6.96
CA SER A 563 6.08 -16.57 5.81
C SER A 563 6.53 -17.93 5.26
N GLY A 564 5.98 -19.02 5.80
CA GLY A 564 6.32 -20.37 5.36
C GLY A 564 7.78 -20.77 5.64
N GLN A 565 8.69 -20.47 4.71
CA GLN A 565 10.14 -20.74 4.83
C GLN A 565 10.97 -19.47 5.05
N GLU A 566 10.40 -18.29 4.84
CA GLU A 566 11.12 -17.02 4.98
C GLU A 566 10.87 -16.41 6.36
N LYS A 567 11.92 -15.84 6.95
CA LYS A 567 11.89 -15.23 8.27
C LYS A 567 12.47 -13.82 8.22
N ILE A 568 11.63 -12.85 8.58
CA ILE A 568 12.01 -11.45 8.77
C ILE A 568 12.03 -11.18 10.28
N SER A 569 13.13 -10.65 10.78
CA SER A 569 13.23 -10.18 12.17
C SER A 569 13.33 -8.66 12.21
N TYR A 570 12.34 -8.03 12.84
CA TYR A 570 12.33 -6.61 13.12
C TYR A 570 12.88 -6.36 14.54
N ILE A 571 14.03 -5.70 14.59
CA ILE A 571 14.73 -5.35 15.82
C ILE A 571 14.56 -3.84 16.02
N SER A 572 13.78 -3.48 17.03
CA SER A 572 13.45 -2.10 17.39
C SER A 572 13.77 -1.91 18.86
N GLY A 573 14.51 -0.85 19.21
CA GLY A 573 14.85 -0.49 20.60
C GLY A 573 15.21 -1.71 21.46
N SER A 574 16.43 -2.22 21.30
CA SER A 574 16.93 -3.39 22.03
C SER A 574 18.04 -2.99 23.01
N SER A 575 18.29 -3.83 24.01
CA SER A 575 19.45 -3.70 24.90
C SER A 575 20.08 -5.05 25.22
N THR A 576 21.40 -5.05 25.38
CA THR A 576 22.16 -6.16 25.98
C THR A 576 22.50 -5.95 27.45
N LEU A 577 22.18 -4.77 28.00
CA LEU A 577 22.40 -4.49 29.42
C LEU A 577 21.33 -5.20 30.25
N THR A 578 21.73 -5.67 31.42
CA THR A 578 20.83 -6.38 32.34
C THR A 578 20.34 -5.41 33.42
N THR A 579 19.30 -4.65 33.12
CA THR A 579 18.62 -3.77 34.10
C THR A 579 17.36 -4.46 34.65
N HIS A 580 16.25 -3.75 34.84
CA HIS A 580 15.00 -4.32 35.33
C HIS A 580 14.17 -5.19 34.34
N PRO A 581 14.15 -4.98 33.00
CA PRO A 581 13.31 -5.75 32.09
C PRO A 581 13.89 -7.15 31.81
N ARG A 582 13.06 -8.05 31.28
CA ARG A 582 13.49 -9.38 30.84
C ARG A 582 14.56 -9.26 29.75
N PRO A 583 15.73 -9.91 29.85
CA PRO A 583 16.80 -9.81 28.85
C PRO A 583 16.38 -10.21 27.44
N ILE A 584 17.12 -9.70 26.45
CA ILE A 584 16.91 -10.01 25.03
C ILE A 584 17.03 -11.51 24.73
N ASN A 585 16.06 -12.08 24.00
CA ASN A 585 16.15 -13.45 23.52
C ASN A 585 16.76 -13.52 22.11
N GLN A 586 18.08 -13.65 22.05
CA GLN A 586 18.83 -13.70 20.79
C GLN A 586 18.59 -14.98 19.99
N THR A 587 18.25 -16.10 20.65
CA THR A 587 18.13 -17.41 19.98
C THR A 587 17.00 -17.41 18.95
N ALA A 588 15.89 -16.75 19.27
CA ALA A 588 14.74 -16.61 18.38
C ALA A 588 15.03 -15.74 17.15
N LEU A 589 16.08 -14.91 17.16
CA LEU A 589 16.41 -13.97 16.07
C LEU A 589 17.48 -14.51 15.10
N LYS A 590 18.18 -15.60 15.46
CA LYS A 590 19.25 -16.18 14.64
C LYS A 590 18.77 -16.65 13.27
N TYR A 591 19.67 -16.58 12.29
CA TYR A 591 19.50 -17.08 10.93
C TYR A 591 18.25 -16.56 10.23
N SER A 592 17.90 -15.29 10.46
CA SER A 592 16.81 -14.63 9.75
C SER A 592 17.26 -14.27 8.34
N ASP A 593 16.38 -14.45 7.35
CA ASP A 593 16.67 -14.10 5.95
C ASP A 593 16.87 -12.60 5.79
N VAL A 594 16.02 -11.82 6.46
CA VAL A 594 16.12 -10.37 6.55
C VAL A 594 16.08 -9.93 8.01
N VAL A 595 16.98 -9.03 8.40
CA VAL A 595 16.91 -8.29 9.66
C VAL A 595 16.74 -6.82 9.37
N ILE A 596 15.69 -6.21 9.91
CA ILE A 596 15.49 -4.75 9.90
C ILE A 596 15.89 -4.26 11.29
N MET A 597 16.93 -3.43 11.40
CA MET A 597 17.47 -2.98 12.69
C MET A 597 17.36 -1.46 12.84
N THR A 598 16.70 -1.02 13.91
CA THR A 598 16.41 0.39 14.25
C THR A 598 16.46 0.65 15.75
N GLY A 599 16.38 1.91 16.19
CA GLY A 599 16.43 2.29 17.60
C GLY A 599 17.78 2.02 18.29
N LEU A 600 18.89 2.46 17.67
CA LEU A 600 20.21 2.49 18.33
C LEU A 600 20.35 3.77 19.16
N THR A 601 21.31 3.78 20.07
CA THR A 601 21.57 4.92 20.96
C THR A 601 21.83 6.24 20.21
N GLN A 602 21.23 7.31 20.74
CA GLN A 602 21.44 8.68 20.31
C GLN A 602 22.68 9.32 20.96
N ALA A 603 23.18 8.74 22.06
CA ALA A 603 24.41 9.16 22.76
C ALA A 603 25.52 8.09 22.71
N PRO A 604 25.99 7.67 21.50
CA PRO A 604 26.88 6.51 21.34
C PRO A 604 28.29 6.67 21.91
N HIS A 605 28.68 7.89 22.27
CA HIS A 605 30.00 8.22 22.81
C HIS A 605 30.07 8.07 24.33
N VAL A 606 28.95 7.74 24.97
CA VAL A 606 28.78 7.77 26.42
C VAL A 606 28.45 6.37 26.94
N ASN A 607 29.01 6.00 28.09
CA ASN A 607 28.64 4.77 28.78
C ASN A 607 27.58 5.09 29.86
N PRO A 608 26.39 4.45 29.83
CA PRO A 608 25.31 4.73 30.78
C PRO A 608 25.72 4.49 32.24
N ASP A 609 26.52 3.46 32.53
CA ASP A 609 26.95 3.17 33.92
C ASP A 609 27.84 4.28 34.48
N ALA A 610 28.74 4.81 33.64
CA ALA A 610 29.61 5.92 34.02
C ALA A 610 28.80 7.21 34.27
N MET A 611 27.80 7.47 33.42
CA MET A 611 26.89 8.62 33.59
C MET A 611 26.02 8.52 34.82
N LEU A 612 25.57 7.31 35.17
CA LEU A 612 24.82 7.09 36.40
C LEU A 612 25.67 7.41 37.64
N GLY A 613 26.95 7.03 37.61
CA GLY A 613 27.92 7.42 38.64
C GLY A 613 28.16 8.94 38.71
N GLU A 614 28.31 9.59 37.56
CA GLU A 614 28.47 11.05 37.46
C GLU A 614 27.22 11.81 37.94
N LEU A 615 26.03 11.30 37.61
CA LEU A 615 24.75 11.81 38.08
C LEU A 615 24.69 11.75 39.61
N CYS A 616 24.98 10.58 40.20
CA CYS A 616 25.01 10.44 41.66
C CYS A 616 25.99 11.41 42.31
N MET A 617 27.21 11.53 41.75
CA MET A 617 28.23 12.44 42.26
C MET A 617 27.77 13.90 42.22
N ASN A 618 27.21 14.36 41.10
CA ASN A 618 26.69 15.72 40.97
C ASN A 618 25.54 15.99 41.93
N VAL A 619 24.60 15.04 42.10
CA VAL A 619 23.52 15.15 43.08
C VAL A 619 24.09 15.32 44.49
N MET A 620 25.06 14.49 44.89
CA MET A 620 25.68 14.58 46.22
C MET A 620 26.38 15.92 46.44
N MET A 621 27.13 16.42 45.44
CA MET A 621 27.83 17.71 45.54
C MET A 621 26.84 18.86 45.72
N THR A 622 25.74 18.86 44.97
CA THR A 622 24.71 19.89 45.06
C THR A 622 24.02 19.89 46.42
N LEU A 623 23.64 18.71 46.94
CA LEU A 623 22.99 18.58 48.25
C LEU A 623 23.93 18.98 49.41
N ARG A 624 25.23 18.65 49.32
CA ARG A 624 26.25 19.10 50.30
C ARG A 624 26.34 20.62 50.40
N ASN A 625 26.14 21.32 49.28
CA ASN A 625 26.16 22.78 49.21
C ASN A 625 24.81 23.40 49.63
N GLY A 626 23.84 22.60 50.09
CA GLY A 626 22.51 23.06 50.48
C GLY A 626 21.57 23.38 49.31
N GLY A 627 21.94 23.02 48.08
CA GLY A 627 21.11 23.20 46.89
C GLY A 627 20.18 22.01 46.62
N SER A 628 19.08 22.26 45.91
CA SER A 628 18.19 21.22 45.40
C SER A 628 18.55 20.82 43.97
N VAL A 629 18.14 19.61 43.56
CA VAL A 629 18.40 19.06 42.23
C VAL A 629 17.10 18.83 41.47
N LEU A 630 17.05 19.28 40.22
CA LEU A 630 15.96 19.05 39.27
C LEU A 630 16.39 18.04 38.22
N ILE A 631 15.62 16.97 38.04
CA ILE A 631 15.85 15.94 37.02
C ILE A 631 14.60 15.87 36.14
N PRO A 632 14.59 16.54 34.98
CA PRO A 632 13.48 16.43 34.04
C PRO A 632 13.50 15.07 33.36
N CYS A 633 12.49 14.23 33.60
CA CYS A 633 12.46 12.82 33.18
C CYS A 633 11.07 12.40 32.68
N TYR A 634 11.02 11.24 32.02
CA TYR A 634 9.76 10.58 31.66
C TYR A 634 9.11 9.89 32.88
N PRO A 635 7.78 9.63 32.84
CA PRO A 635 7.03 9.11 33.99
C PRO A 635 7.26 7.61 34.27
N SER A 636 7.78 6.84 33.30
CA SER A 636 8.09 5.42 33.46
C SER A 636 9.33 5.04 32.66
N GLY A 637 10.00 3.95 33.05
CA GLY A 637 11.16 3.39 32.34
C GLY A 637 12.43 3.49 33.17
N VAL A 638 13.47 4.13 32.63
CA VAL A 638 14.79 4.27 33.27
C VAL A 638 14.71 4.97 34.63
N VAL A 639 13.69 5.81 34.85
CA VAL A 639 13.44 6.48 36.14
C VAL A 639 13.38 5.51 37.33
N TYR A 640 12.91 4.28 37.14
CA TYR A 640 12.88 3.27 38.20
C TYR A 640 14.28 2.87 38.67
N ASP A 641 15.22 2.74 37.73
CA ASP A 641 16.61 2.43 38.01
C ASP A 641 17.32 3.65 38.66
N LEU A 642 16.91 4.87 38.29
CA LEU A 642 17.40 6.10 38.94
C LEU A 642 16.99 6.18 40.40
N PHE A 643 15.73 5.87 40.75
CA PHE A 643 15.29 5.85 42.15
C PHE A 643 16.09 4.84 42.97
N GLU A 644 16.31 3.64 42.43
CA GLU A 644 17.09 2.57 43.08
C GLU A 644 18.55 3.00 43.28
N CYS A 645 19.21 3.52 42.26
CA CYS A 645 20.61 3.93 42.36
C CYS A 645 20.82 5.14 43.28
N LEU A 646 19.98 6.17 43.15
CA LEU A 646 20.12 7.40 43.93
C LEU A 646 19.78 7.19 45.40
N SER A 647 18.77 6.39 45.74
CA SER A 647 18.42 6.10 47.14
C SER A 647 19.58 5.42 47.87
N VAL A 648 20.22 4.42 47.25
CA VAL A 648 21.40 3.75 47.81
C VAL A 648 22.57 4.73 47.97
N SER A 649 22.79 5.61 46.99
CA SER A 649 23.86 6.60 47.03
C SER A 649 23.66 7.63 48.15
N LEU A 650 22.42 8.12 48.32
CA LEU A 650 22.04 9.04 49.39
C LEU A 650 22.24 8.43 50.77
N ASP A 651 21.80 7.18 50.96
CA ASP A 651 21.93 6.47 52.24
C ASP A 651 23.41 6.24 52.60
N ASN A 652 24.24 5.85 51.63
CA ASN A 652 25.69 5.65 51.82
C ASN A 652 26.43 6.93 52.22
N GLN A 653 25.94 8.10 51.79
CA GLN A 653 26.54 9.41 52.08
C GLN A 653 25.90 10.11 53.30
N GLY A 654 24.96 9.46 53.99
CA GLY A 654 24.31 9.98 55.19
C GLY A 654 23.16 10.96 54.93
N PHE A 655 22.69 11.11 53.69
CA PHE A 655 21.58 11.99 53.30
C PHE A 655 20.19 11.34 53.46
N THR A 656 20.00 10.56 54.51
CA THR A 656 18.77 9.75 54.73
C THR A 656 17.50 10.58 54.93
N GLN A 657 17.64 11.86 55.30
CA GLN A 657 16.53 12.79 55.59
C GLN A 657 16.11 13.64 54.38
N ILE A 658 16.87 13.60 53.27
CA ILE A 658 16.59 14.43 52.09
C ILE A 658 15.47 13.75 51.29
N PRO A 659 14.31 14.41 51.08
CA PRO A 659 13.21 13.82 50.33
C PRO A 659 13.48 13.83 48.82
N MET A 660 13.02 12.78 48.15
CA MET A 660 12.87 12.73 46.70
C MET A 660 11.40 12.95 46.35
N PHE A 661 11.13 13.87 45.42
CA PHE A 661 9.80 14.13 44.90
C PHE A 661 9.68 13.63 43.47
N PHE A 662 8.59 12.94 43.15
CA PHE A 662 8.26 12.49 41.80
C PHE A 662 6.92 13.10 41.36
N ILE A 663 6.98 14.05 40.45
CA ILE A 663 5.83 14.88 40.06
C ILE A 663 5.45 14.53 38.62
N SER A 664 4.29 13.91 38.46
CA SER A 664 3.68 13.59 37.18
C SER A 664 2.22 13.20 37.40
N PRO A 665 1.28 13.57 36.50
CA PRO A 665 -0.14 13.22 36.63
C PRO A 665 -0.40 11.72 36.79
N VAL A 666 0.49 10.91 36.21
CA VAL A 666 0.43 9.45 36.16
C VAL A 666 1.41 8.78 37.13
N ALA A 667 2.05 9.52 38.04
CA ALA A 667 3.11 9.03 38.92
C ALA A 667 2.66 7.83 39.80
N ASP A 668 1.52 7.96 40.47
CA ASP A 668 0.97 6.90 41.35
C ASP A 668 0.69 5.61 40.56
N SER A 669 -0.05 5.74 39.46
CA SER A 669 -0.37 4.65 38.53
C SER A 669 0.90 3.98 37.98
N SER A 670 1.90 4.77 37.58
CA SER A 670 3.18 4.30 37.04
C SER A 670 3.94 3.42 38.05
N LEU A 671 4.10 3.91 39.28
CA LEU A 671 4.79 3.18 40.36
C LEU A 671 4.03 1.91 40.75
N ALA A 672 2.71 1.98 40.93
CA ALA A 672 1.89 0.83 41.26
C ALA A 672 1.97 -0.25 40.17
N TYR A 673 1.84 0.15 38.90
CA TYR A 673 1.81 -0.77 37.76
C TYR A 673 3.16 -1.48 37.54
N SER A 674 4.27 -0.79 37.81
CA SER A 674 5.61 -1.39 37.73
C SER A 674 5.79 -2.61 38.65
N ASN A 675 5.10 -2.65 39.79
CA ASN A 675 5.16 -3.76 40.74
C ASN A 675 4.25 -4.93 40.37
N ILE A 676 3.21 -4.70 39.57
CA ILE A 676 2.24 -5.73 39.15
C ILE A 676 2.84 -6.62 38.06
N LEU A 677 3.62 -6.05 37.13
CA LEU A 677 4.13 -6.72 35.94
C LEU A 677 5.42 -7.53 36.15
N ALA A 678 5.49 -8.28 37.24
CA ALA A 678 6.69 -9.03 37.63
C ALA A 678 7.17 -10.02 36.55
N GLU A 679 6.24 -10.66 35.84
CA GLU A 679 6.50 -11.63 34.76
C GLU A 679 7.29 -11.05 33.57
N TRP A 680 7.31 -9.73 33.41
CA TRP A 680 8.03 -9.00 32.35
C TRP A 680 9.43 -8.53 32.79
N LEU A 681 9.81 -8.77 34.05
CA LEU A 681 11.09 -8.35 34.63
C LEU A 681 12.22 -9.36 34.42
N SER A 682 13.43 -8.96 34.80
CA SER A 682 14.59 -9.85 34.88
C SER A 682 14.39 -10.95 35.92
N THR A 683 15.06 -12.10 35.74
CA THR A 683 14.95 -13.24 36.67
C THR A 683 15.30 -12.86 38.11
N SER A 684 16.23 -11.92 38.32
CA SER A 684 16.59 -11.41 39.64
C SER A 684 15.41 -10.73 40.34
N LYS A 685 14.69 -9.84 39.64
CA LYS A 685 13.51 -9.15 40.18
C LYS A 685 12.30 -10.08 40.29
N GLN A 686 12.12 -11.00 39.33
CA GLN A 686 11.10 -12.06 39.43
C GLN A 686 11.28 -12.91 40.70
N ASN A 687 12.52 -13.24 41.06
CA ASN A 687 12.79 -14.05 42.24
C ASN A 687 12.37 -13.38 43.56
N LYS A 688 12.38 -12.05 43.62
CA LYS A 688 11.90 -11.29 44.78
C LYS A 688 10.39 -11.47 45.00
N VAL A 689 9.62 -11.65 43.94
CA VAL A 689 8.16 -11.84 44.07
C VAL A 689 7.81 -13.19 44.70
N TYR A 690 8.67 -14.21 44.55
CA TYR A 690 8.47 -15.50 45.23
C TYR A 690 8.71 -15.42 46.75
N ILE A 691 9.47 -14.43 47.22
CA ILE A 691 9.77 -14.22 48.64
C ILE A 691 9.15 -12.86 48.99
N PRO A 692 7.87 -12.78 49.41
CA PRO A 692 6.92 -11.66 49.30
C PRO A 692 7.48 -10.23 49.46
N ASP A 693 8.39 -9.87 48.58
CA ASP A 693 9.18 -8.65 48.55
C ASP A 693 8.88 -7.95 47.24
N GLU A 694 8.89 -6.63 47.29
CA GLU A 694 8.58 -5.82 46.13
C GLU A 694 9.72 -5.89 45.11
N PRO A 695 9.43 -6.12 43.81
CA PRO A 695 10.46 -6.29 42.79
C PRO A 695 11.29 -5.02 42.59
N PHE A 696 10.69 -3.85 42.86
CA PHE A 696 11.36 -2.57 42.83
C PHE A 696 11.48 -1.94 44.23
N PRO A 697 12.66 -1.41 44.60
CA PRO A 697 12.85 -0.76 45.90
C PRO A 697 12.01 0.50 46.11
N HIS A 698 11.60 1.17 45.04
CA HIS A 698 10.86 2.43 45.15
C HIS A 698 9.55 2.28 45.92
N ALA A 699 8.93 1.08 45.93
CA ALA A 699 7.71 0.85 46.69
C ALA A 699 7.96 0.93 48.21
N SER A 700 9.12 0.45 48.68
CA SER A 700 9.58 0.67 50.05
C SER A 700 9.92 2.15 50.33
N LEU A 701 10.49 2.86 49.35
CA LEU A 701 10.80 4.28 49.48
C LEU A 701 9.54 5.14 49.63
N VAL A 702 8.47 4.78 48.93
CA VAL A 702 7.15 5.42 49.04
C VAL A 702 6.54 5.15 50.42
N LYS A 703 6.52 3.89 50.87
CA LYS A 703 6.01 3.53 52.21
C LYS A 703 6.75 4.25 53.34
N ASN A 704 8.05 4.44 53.19
CA ASN A 704 8.90 5.14 54.16
C ASN A 704 8.92 6.67 53.99
N ALA A 705 8.10 7.23 53.09
CA ALA A 705 8.03 8.66 52.78
C ALA A 705 9.37 9.30 52.35
N LYS A 706 10.34 8.49 51.89
CA LYS A 706 11.59 8.96 51.28
C LYS A 706 11.39 9.39 49.82
N LEU A 707 10.54 8.67 49.10
CA LEU A 707 10.07 9.03 47.76
C LEU A 707 8.59 9.42 47.85
N LYS A 708 8.27 10.67 47.56
CA LYS A 708 6.92 11.20 47.62
C LYS A 708 6.46 11.55 46.22
N HIS A 709 5.26 11.13 45.84
CA HIS A 709 4.74 11.36 44.50
C HIS A 709 3.51 12.27 44.54
N PHE A 710 3.41 13.15 43.56
CA PHE A 710 2.32 14.13 43.41
C PHE A 710 1.92 14.23 41.94
N LYS A 711 0.67 14.59 41.67
CA LYS A 711 0.19 14.76 40.28
C LYS A 711 0.74 16.02 39.64
N HIS A 712 0.62 17.13 40.37
CA HIS A 712 1.02 18.48 39.96
C HIS A 712 1.62 19.23 41.15
N ILE A 713 2.26 20.37 40.90
CA ILE A 713 2.82 21.25 41.95
C ILE A 713 1.73 21.85 42.85
N ASP A 714 0.52 22.06 42.32
CA ASP A 714 -0.63 22.60 43.05
C ASP A 714 -1.44 21.53 43.80
N SER A 715 -1.03 20.26 43.72
CA SER A 715 -1.71 19.16 44.41
C SER A 715 -1.70 19.35 45.92
N GLU A 716 -2.84 19.03 46.55
CA GLU A 716 -2.99 19.12 48.00
C GLU A 716 -1.88 18.33 48.72
N GLY A 717 -1.28 18.95 49.73
CA GLY A 717 -0.19 18.35 50.51
C GLY A 717 1.23 18.61 49.98
N PHE A 718 1.40 18.97 48.70
CA PHE A 718 2.74 19.26 48.16
C PHE A 718 3.41 20.43 48.91
N SER A 719 2.72 21.57 49.03
CA SER A 719 3.29 22.77 49.66
C SER A 719 3.66 22.57 51.14
N THR A 720 2.96 21.69 51.86
CA THR A 720 3.25 21.40 53.28
C THR A 720 4.46 20.49 53.45
N GLU A 721 4.71 19.63 52.46
CA GLU A 721 5.78 18.64 52.50
C GLU A 721 7.05 19.09 51.77
N PHE A 722 6.91 20.03 50.85
CA PHE A 722 8.01 20.59 50.09
C PHE A 722 9.02 21.28 51.01
N ARG A 723 10.25 20.75 51.01
CA ARG A 723 11.36 21.25 51.82
C ARG A 723 12.64 21.16 51.00
N GLN A 724 13.51 22.14 51.17
CA GLN A 724 14.84 22.15 50.54
C GLN A 724 15.93 21.95 51.61
N PRO A 725 17.03 21.25 51.30
CA PRO A 725 17.37 20.67 49.99
C PRO A 725 16.55 19.41 49.66
N CYS A 726 16.28 19.18 48.37
CA CYS A 726 15.55 18.01 47.86
C CYS A 726 16.01 17.61 46.46
N VAL A 727 15.57 16.43 46.02
CA VAL A 727 15.73 15.97 44.62
C VAL A 727 14.33 15.86 44.01
N VAL A 728 14.08 16.55 42.90
CA VAL A 728 12.79 16.57 42.21
C VAL A 728 12.93 15.92 40.85
N PHE A 729 12.14 14.89 40.60
CA PHE A 729 11.91 14.28 39.30
C PHE A 729 10.58 14.80 38.78
N CYS A 730 10.56 15.40 37.60
CA CYS A 730 9.35 15.98 37.04
C CYS A 730 9.30 15.87 35.52
N GLY A 731 8.11 15.66 34.97
CA GLY A 731 7.88 15.78 33.53
C GLY A 731 7.81 17.25 33.09
N HIS A 732 8.17 17.61 31.85
CA HIS A 732 8.65 16.78 30.75
C HIS A 732 10.11 17.13 30.36
N PRO A 733 10.94 16.16 29.88
CA PRO A 733 12.35 16.37 29.49
C PRO A 733 12.63 17.52 28.51
N SER A 734 11.64 17.88 27.70
CA SER A 734 11.74 18.98 26.71
C SER A 734 11.78 20.37 27.34
N LEU A 735 11.37 20.51 28.61
CA LEU A 735 11.17 21.81 29.29
C LEU A 735 10.29 22.78 28.48
N ARG A 736 9.27 22.26 27.79
CA ARG A 736 8.29 23.09 27.05
C ARG A 736 6.91 23.06 27.66
N PHE A 737 6.61 22.05 28.45
CA PHE A 737 5.35 21.85 29.15
C PHE A 737 5.61 20.93 30.35
N GLY A 738 4.61 20.81 31.20
CA GLY A 738 4.71 20.12 32.48
C GLY A 738 5.38 20.94 33.57
N ASP A 739 5.38 20.38 34.77
CA ASP A 739 5.83 21.02 36.01
C ASP A 739 7.32 21.41 35.99
N ALA A 740 8.13 20.76 35.16
CA ALA A 740 9.54 21.10 34.98
C ALA A 740 9.74 22.56 34.55
N VAL A 741 8.82 23.14 33.77
CA VAL A 741 8.87 24.55 33.35
C VAL A 741 8.86 25.46 34.58
N HIS A 742 7.97 25.19 35.54
CA HIS A 742 7.82 26.01 36.75
C HIS A 742 9.06 25.93 37.65
N PHE A 743 9.64 24.74 37.84
CA PHE A 743 10.86 24.60 38.63
C PHE A 743 12.06 25.33 38.01
N VAL A 744 12.17 25.36 36.68
CA VAL A 744 13.26 26.12 36.01
C VAL A 744 13.07 27.63 36.22
N GLU A 745 11.84 28.14 36.21
CA GLU A 745 11.57 29.54 36.52
C GLU A 745 11.87 29.87 37.99
N LEU A 746 11.51 28.98 38.92
CA LEU A 746 11.72 29.16 40.35
C LEU A 746 13.20 29.08 40.75
N TRP A 747 13.95 28.12 40.20
CA TRP A 747 15.33 27.81 40.60
C TRP A 747 16.38 28.41 39.67
N GLY A 748 15.98 28.93 38.51
CA GLY A 748 16.90 29.37 37.45
C GLY A 748 17.88 30.48 37.84
N SER A 749 17.54 31.31 38.83
CA SER A 749 18.37 32.41 39.33
C SER A 749 19.38 31.98 40.42
N ASN A 750 19.25 30.78 40.98
CA ASN A 750 20.08 30.33 42.10
C ASN A 750 21.19 29.37 41.64
N PRO A 751 22.49 29.74 41.75
CA PRO A 751 23.60 28.89 41.34
C PRO A 751 23.85 27.69 42.26
N LEU A 752 23.24 27.67 43.46
CA LEU A 752 23.32 26.51 44.35
C LEU A 752 22.50 25.33 43.83
N HIS A 753 21.44 25.58 43.06
CA HIS A 753 20.61 24.53 42.49
C HIS A 753 21.26 23.93 41.25
N THR A 754 20.86 22.70 40.91
CA THR A 754 21.39 22.01 39.73
C THR A 754 20.26 21.36 38.95
N ILE A 755 20.26 21.54 37.63
CA ILE A 755 19.42 20.77 36.71
C ILE A 755 20.28 19.70 36.01
N ILE A 756 19.83 18.45 36.05
CA ILE A 756 20.56 17.31 35.47
C ILE A 756 19.68 16.62 34.42
N PHE A 757 20.09 16.68 33.16
CA PHE A 757 19.37 16.03 32.06
C PHE A 757 19.82 14.58 31.92
N THR A 758 18.87 13.65 31.94
CA THR A 758 19.11 12.20 31.79
C THR A 758 18.68 11.64 30.45
N GLU A 759 17.77 12.32 29.74
CA GLU A 759 17.23 11.83 28.46
C GLU A 759 18.05 12.35 27.27
N PRO A 760 18.43 11.50 26.30
CA PRO A 760 19.16 11.93 25.10
C PRO A 760 18.26 12.52 24.00
N ASP A 761 16.93 12.32 24.10
CA ASP A 761 15.93 12.74 23.09
C ASP A 761 15.98 14.26 22.82
N PHE A 762 16.39 15.06 23.81
CA PHE A 762 16.42 16.52 23.73
C PHE A 762 17.82 17.06 24.04
N PRO A 763 18.46 17.81 23.13
CA PRO A 763 19.72 18.49 23.44
C PRO A 763 19.51 19.53 24.56
N HIS A 764 20.19 19.34 25.69
CA HIS A 764 20.00 20.18 26.90
C HIS A 764 20.18 21.68 26.64
N MET A 765 21.11 22.08 25.78
CA MET A 765 21.33 23.49 25.41
C MET A 765 20.12 24.10 24.69
N GLN A 766 19.46 23.34 23.80
CA GLN A 766 18.26 23.80 23.09
C GLN A 766 17.03 23.81 24.00
N ALA A 767 16.93 22.83 24.90
CA ALA A 767 15.87 22.80 25.91
C ALA A 767 15.93 24.03 26.82
N LEU A 768 17.12 24.45 27.25
CA LEU A 768 17.32 25.60 28.13
C LEU A 768 17.32 26.97 27.43
N ALA A 769 17.37 27.02 26.09
CA ALA A 769 17.54 28.26 25.34
C ALA A 769 16.49 29.35 25.64
N PRO A 770 15.18 29.06 25.79
CA PRO A 770 14.17 30.07 26.15
C PRO A 770 14.31 30.63 27.57
N TYR A 771 15.05 29.94 28.43
CA TYR A 771 15.21 30.29 29.84
C TYR A 771 16.45 31.15 30.09
N GLN A 772 17.30 31.37 29.09
CA GLN A 772 18.51 32.18 29.25
C GLN A 772 18.18 33.66 29.56
N PRO A 773 19.05 34.36 30.33
CA PRO A 773 20.18 33.85 31.08
C PRO A 773 19.74 33.04 32.32
N LEU A 774 20.50 32.01 32.64
CA LEU A 774 20.32 31.16 33.82
C LEU A 774 21.59 31.13 34.68
N ALA A 775 21.42 31.21 36.00
CA ALA A 775 22.50 31.04 36.98
C ALA A 775 22.56 29.61 37.55
N ILE A 776 21.47 28.84 37.47
CA ILE A 776 21.41 27.44 37.89
C ILE A 776 22.49 26.60 37.20
N LYS A 777 23.17 25.72 37.95
CA LYS A 777 24.18 24.81 37.37
C LYS A 777 23.50 23.78 36.47
N THR A 778 24.01 23.59 35.26
CA THR A 778 23.45 22.64 34.29
C THR A 778 24.41 21.47 34.08
N VAL A 779 23.91 20.24 34.17
CA VAL A 779 24.68 19.01 33.95
C VAL A 779 23.93 18.13 32.95
N TYR A 780 24.68 17.48 32.06
CA TYR A 780 24.14 16.55 31.06
C TYR A 780 24.73 15.17 31.27
N CYS A 781 23.91 14.22 31.72
CA CYS A 781 24.28 12.83 32.00
C CYS A 781 23.30 11.90 31.29
N PRO A 782 23.39 11.72 29.95
CA PRO A 782 22.42 10.91 29.21
C PRO A 782 22.53 9.44 29.63
N ILE A 783 21.42 8.86 30.08
CA ILE A 783 21.32 7.46 30.53
C ILE A 783 20.39 6.74 29.56
N GLU A 784 20.98 6.22 28.50
CA GLU A 784 20.26 5.46 27.48
C GLU A 784 20.76 4.01 27.49
N THR A 785 19.84 3.06 27.65
CA THR A 785 20.16 1.64 27.73
C THR A 785 20.11 0.94 26.37
N SER A 786 19.76 1.64 25.28
CA SER A 786 19.67 1.06 23.94
C SER A 786 21.03 0.57 23.43
N LEU A 787 21.02 -0.32 22.42
CA LEU A 787 22.24 -0.86 21.83
C LEU A 787 23.15 0.26 21.30
N ASN A 788 24.41 0.24 21.73
CA ASN A 788 25.46 1.00 21.08
C ASN A 788 25.92 0.33 19.77
N PHE A 789 26.64 1.08 18.92
CA PHE A 789 27.10 0.57 17.61
C PHE A 789 28.00 -0.66 17.72
N GLN A 790 28.85 -0.73 18.75
CA GLN A 790 29.74 -1.88 18.97
C GLN A 790 28.97 -3.14 19.38
N GLN A 791 28.00 -3.01 20.28
CA GLN A 791 27.07 -4.05 20.72
C GLN A 791 26.18 -4.50 19.56
N ALA A 792 25.68 -3.56 18.74
CA ALA A 792 24.90 -3.86 17.55
C ALA A 792 25.74 -4.67 16.53
N ASN A 793 26.98 -4.24 16.24
CA ASN A 793 27.89 -4.98 15.36
C ASN A 793 28.19 -6.40 15.88
N LYS A 794 28.37 -6.56 17.20
CA LYS A 794 28.53 -7.88 17.83
C LYS A 794 27.26 -8.74 17.66
N LEU A 795 26.09 -8.17 17.95
CA LEU A 795 24.82 -8.86 17.82
C LEU A 795 24.56 -9.29 16.37
N ILE A 796 24.80 -8.42 15.39
CA ILE A 796 24.66 -8.74 13.96
C ILE A 796 25.56 -9.94 13.57
N LYS A 797 26.81 -9.97 14.05
CA LYS A 797 27.74 -11.08 13.82
C LYS A 797 27.24 -12.41 14.42
N GLU A 798 26.58 -12.36 15.57
CA GLU A 798 25.99 -13.52 16.25
C GLU A 798 24.69 -14.01 15.58
N LEU A 799 23.84 -13.08 15.12
CA LEU A 799 22.57 -13.38 14.45
C LEU A 799 22.77 -13.97 13.05
N LYS A 800 23.88 -13.63 12.38
CA LYS A 800 24.23 -14.04 11.02
C LYS A 800 23.06 -13.90 10.02
N PRO A 801 22.46 -12.70 9.85
CA PRO A 801 21.34 -12.50 8.93
C PRO A 801 21.73 -12.72 7.47
N GLY A 802 20.79 -13.10 6.60
CA GLY A 802 21.04 -13.16 5.14
C GLY A 802 21.21 -11.77 4.54
N VAL A 803 20.32 -10.85 4.92
CA VAL A 803 20.27 -9.45 4.47
C VAL A 803 20.03 -8.56 5.68
N LEU A 804 20.77 -7.45 5.76
CA LEU A 804 20.60 -6.46 6.82
C LEU A 804 20.02 -5.17 6.23
N VAL A 805 18.95 -4.65 6.82
CA VAL A 805 18.28 -3.41 6.42
C VAL A 805 18.41 -2.41 7.56
N ILE A 806 19.05 -1.27 7.30
CA ILE A 806 19.36 -0.24 8.30
C ILE A 806 19.13 1.18 7.76
N PRO A 807 18.78 2.14 8.62
CA PRO A 807 18.79 3.56 8.26
C PRO A 807 20.15 4.03 7.76
N GLU A 808 20.18 4.93 6.77
CA GLU A 808 21.45 5.45 6.23
C GLU A 808 22.33 6.13 7.29
N ASN A 809 21.69 6.77 8.28
CA ASN A 809 22.33 7.46 9.40
C ASN A 809 23.28 6.56 10.22
N TYR A 810 23.09 5.25 10.18
CA TYR A 810 23.96 4.31 10.91
C TYR A 810 25.21 3.90 10.14
N THR A 811 25.36 4.36 8.89
CA THR A 811 26.50 4.02 8.04
C THR A 811 27.53 5.14 7.92
N GLN A 812 27.26 6.28 8.55
CA GLN A 812 28.13 7.45 8.58
C GLN A 812 28.36 7.85 10.04
N PRO A 813 29.58 8.27 10.41
CA PRO A 813 29.84 8.72 11.77
C PRO A 813 29.04 10.00 12.07
N PRO A 814 28.69 10.26 13.35
CA PRO A 814 27.98 11.47 13.74
C PRO A 814 28.72 12.74 13.29
N ALA A 815 27.98 13.76 12.83
CA ALA A 815 28.55 15.03 12.39
C ALA A 815 29.37 15.74 13.49
N ILE A 816 29.04 15.52 14.76
CA ILE A 816 29.74 16.07 15.93
C ILE A 816 31.12 15.43 16.11
N ALA A 817 31.30 14.18 15.67
CA ALA A 817 32.52 13.40 15.87
C ALA A 817 32.87 12.57 14.62
N PRO A 818 33.24 13.22 13.49
CA PRO A 818 33.47 12.54 12.22
C PRO A 818 34.67 11.57 12.24
N GLN A 819 35.58 11.72 13.21
CA GLN A 819 36.76 10.86 13.37
C GLN A 819 36.44 9.51 14.05
N LYS A 820 35.28 9.37 14.71
CA LYS A 820 34.89 8.16 15.44
C LYS A 820 34.24 7.14 14.49
N LEU A 821 35.08 6.42 13.76
CA LEU A 821 34.67 5.37 12.82
C LEU A 821 34.10 4.12 13.50
N ASP A 822 34.18 4.01 14.82
CA ASP A 822 33.59 2.93 15.62
C ASP A 822 32.08 3.11 15.89
N LEU A 823 31.52 4.27 15.53
CA LEU A 823 30.12 4.63 15.70
C LEU A 823 29.28 4.42 14.43
N VAL A 824 29.59 3.37 13.68
CA VAL A 824 28.85 2.95 12.49
C VAL A 824 28.64 1.45 12.48
N ILE A 825 27.64 1.00 11.72
CA ILE A 825 27.44 -0.42 11.46
C ILE A 825 28.43 -0.89 10.41
N ASP A 826 29.23 -1.89 10.78
CA ASP A 826 30.29 -2.44 9.94
C ASP A 826 29.68 -3.12 8.69
N PRO A 827 30.31 -2.98 7.52
CA PRO A 827 29.97 -3.82 6.39
C PRO A 827 30.28 -5.28 6.74
N ILE A 828 29.29 -6.16 6.57
CA ILE A 828 29.46 -7.59 6.82
C ILE A 828 30.04 -8.23 5.55
N PRO A 829 31.17 -8.95 5.63
CA PRO A 829 31.72 -9.67 4.47
C PRO A 829 30.68 -10.64 3.88
N ASP A 830 30.58 -10.69 2.56
CA ASP A 830 29.74 -11.61 1.78
C ASP A 830 28.22 -11.53 2.05
N LYS A 831 27.75 -10.43 2.66
CA LYS A 831 26.32 -10.23 2.97
C LYS A 831 25.82 -8.88 2.51
N MET A 832 24.56 -8.86 2.09
CA MET A 832 23.96 -7.66 1.51
C MET A 832 23.43 -6.74 2.61
N ILE A 833 23.82 -5.46 2.56
CA ILE A 833 23.29 -4.39 3.41
C ILE A 833 22.46 -3.45 2.54
N ILE A 834 21.20 -3.23 2.92
CA ILE A 834 20.32 -2.24 2.30
C ILE A 834 20.18 -1.06 3.24
N LYS A 835 20.42 0.14 2.71
CA LYS A 835 20.27 1.41 3.41
C LYS A 835 18.97 2.07 2.98
N PHE A 836 18.37 2.88 3.85
CA PHE A 836 17.16 3.62 3.48
C PHE A 836 16.99 4.97 4.17
N LYS A 837 16.23 5.85 3.51
CA LYS A 837 15.81 7.17 3.99
C LYS A 837 14.29 7.30 4.08
N ARG A 838 13.84 8.36 4.76
CA ARG A 838 12.43 8.75 4.83
C ARG A 838 11.85 8.93 3.42
N GLY A 839 10.72 8.29 3.16
CA GLY A 839 9.98 8.35 1.90
C GLY A 839 10.45 7.37 0.83
N GLU A 840 11.50 6.57 1.09
CA GLU A 840 11.96 5.55 0.16
C GLU A 840 11.16 4.25 0.30
N VAL A 841 11.06 3.53 -0.82
CA VAL A 841 10.43 2.20 -0.90
C VAL A 841 11.50 1.19 -1.29
N ILE A 842 11.73 0.23 -0.42
CA ILE A 842 12.76 -0.80 -0.56
C ILE A 842 12.10 -2.12 -0.95
N LYS A 843 12.61 -2.79 -1.98
CA LYS A 843 12.23 -4.17 -2.26
C LYS A 843 13.19 -5.12 -1.54
N LEU A 844 12.66 -5.96 -0.66
CA LEU A 844 13.46 -6.97 0.02
C LEU A 844 13.74 -8.12 -0.96
N PRO A 845 14.98 -8.66 -0.99
CA PRO A 845 15.41 -9.70 -1.94
C PRO A 845 14.93 -11.09 -1.51
N LEU A 846 13.70 -11.20 -1.03
CA LEU A 846 13.07 -12.46 -0.65
C LEU A 846 12.48 -13.08 -1.93
N LYS A 847 13.04 -14.22 -2.36
CA LYS A 847 12.58 -14.96 -3.54
C LYS A 847 12.05 -16.31 -3.08
N ARG A 848 10.75 -16.39 -2.88
CA ARG A 848 10.09 -17.62 -2.50
C ARG A 848 10.21 -18.65 -3.61
N LYS A 849 10.75 -19.83 -3.30
CA LYS A 849 10.85 -20.94 -4.27
C LYS A 849 9.73 -21.97 -4.14
N ARG A 850 8.99 -21.96 -3.01
CA ARG A 850 8.02 -23.02 -2.65
C ARG A 850 6.82 -22.48 -1.87
N GLY A 851 5.62 -22.94 -2.23
CA GLY A 851 4.37 -22.74 -1.49
C GLY A 851 4.04 -23.96 -0.61
N ARG A 852 3.34 -23.75 0.51
CA ARG A 852 2.84 -24.85 1.35
C ARG A 852 1.39 -25.14 0.95
N VAL A 853 1.07 -26.40 0.71
CA VAL A 853 -0.30 -26.87 0.42
C VAL A 853 -0.66 -27.96 1.43
N TYR A 854 -1.86 -27.88 1.99
CA TYR A 854 -2.40 -28.88 2.90
C TYR A 854 -3.24 -29.87 2.10
N LEU A 855 -2.94 -31.17 2.29
CA LEU A 855 -3.67 -32.24 1.64
C LEU A 855 -4.89 -32.64 2.48
N ASN A 856 -6.08 -32.69 1.89
CA ASN A 856 -7.26 -33.14 2.61
C ASN A 856 -7.13 -34.60 3.08
N PRO A 857 -7.49 -34.95 4.33
CA PRO A 857 -7.39 -36.31 4.85
C PRO A 857 -8.10 -37.39 4.00
N LYS A 858 -9.21 -37.05 3.31
CA LYS A 858 -9.89 -37.99 2.41
C LYS A 858 -9.04 -38.36 1.20
N MET A 859 -8.35 -37.37 0.64
CA MET A 859 -7.45 -37.57 -0.50
C MET A 859 -6.19 -38.33 -0.07
N ALA A 860 -5.63 -37.99 1.08
CA ALA A 860 -4.47 -38.69 1.64
C ALA A 860 -4.70 -40.21 1.79
N LYS A 861 -5.93 -40.64 2.12
CA LYS A 861 -6.31 -42.06 2.19
C LYS A 861 -6.39 -42.76 0.83
N ALA A 862 -6.63 -42.02 -0.24
CA ALA A 862 -6.78 -42.56 -1.60
C ALA A 862 -5.46 -42.67 -2.37
N ILE A 863 -4.40 -42.02 -1.87
CA ILE A 863 -3.07 -42.06 -2.48
C ILE A 863 -2.48 -43.45 -2.30
N VAL A 864 -2.22 -44.14 -3.42
CA VAL A 864 -1.52 -45.42 -3.46
C VAL A 864 -0.17 -45.20 -4.15
N PRO A 865 0.95 -45.13 -3.40
CA PRO A 865 2.26 -44.94 -3.99
C PRO A 865 2.78 -46.25 -4.61
N GLN A 866 3.32 -46.16 -5.84
CA GLN A 866 3.95 -47.27 -6.55
C GLN A 866 5.48 -47.09 -6.54
N GLU A 867 6.23 -48.18 -6.33
CA GLU A 867 7.69 -48.14 -6.29
C GLU A 867 8.27 -48.10 -7.70
N VAL A 868 9.03 -47.04 -8.02
CA VAL A 868 9.65 -46.83 -9.34
C VAL A 868 11.13 -47.22 -9.30
N GLN A 869 11.80 -47.01 -8.16
CA GLN A 869 13.17 -47.43 -7.89
C GLN A 869 13.27 -47.89 -6.43
N PRO A 870 14.26 -48.73 -6.06
CA PRO A 870 14.45 -49.13 -4.67
C PRO A 870 14.49 -47.93 -3.72
N GLY A 871 13.46 -47.79 -2.89
CA GLY A 871 13.32 -46.68 -1.92
C GLY A 871 12.70 -45.38 -2.46
N VAL A 872 12.28 -45.30 -3.72
CA VAL A 872 11.55 -44.17 -4.29
C VAL A 872 10.18 -44.63 -4.78
N THR A 873 9.13 -44.14 -4.11
CA THR A 873 7.74 -44.38 -4.49
C THR A 873 7.11 -43.11 -5.02
N VAL A 874 6.27 -43.25 -6.04
CA VAL A 874 5.61 -42.13 -6.73
C VAL A 874 4.10 -42.38 -6.75
N SER A 875 3.32 -41.32 -6.58
CA SER A 875 1.87 -41.35 -6.73
C SER A 875 1.39 -40.04 -7.33
N THR A 876 0.32 -40.10 -8.11
CA THR A 876 -0.31 -38.92 -8.71
C THR A 876 -1.33 -38.35 -7.73
N VAL A 877 -1.43 -37.02 -7.67
CA VAL A 877 -2.43 -36.33 -6.84
C VAL A 877 -3.13 -35.30 -7.72
N THR A 878 -4.42 -35.53 -7.95
CA THR A 878 -5.28 -34.60 -8.70
C THR A 878 -6.42 -34.16 -7.81
N GLY A 879 -6.59 -32.84 -7.69
CA GLY A 879 -7.53 -32.25 -6.76
C GLY A 879 -7.88 -30.82 -7.11
N LEU A 880 -8.98 -30.33 -6.52
CA LEU A 880 -9.34 -28.93 -6.56
C LEU A 880 -8.48 -28.18 -5.52
N LEU A 881 -7.68 -27.21 -5.98
CA LEU A 881 -6.96 -26.32 -5.07
C LEU A 881 -7.90 -25.21 -4.61
N GLN A 882 -8.40 -25.33 -3.38
CA GLN A 882 -9.13 -24.26 -2.72
C GLN A 882 -8.14 -23.32 -2.03
N VAL A 883 -8.23 -22.03 -2.36
CA VAL A 883 -7.45 -20.99 -1.70
C VAL A 883 -8.41 -20.12 -0.90
N LYS A 884 -8.27 -20.13 0.43
CA LYS A 884 -9.02 -19.27 1.34
C LYS A 884 -8.06 -18.65 2.34
N ASP A 885 -8.08 -17.33 2.47
CA ASP A 885 -7.22 -16.60 3.42
C ASP A 885 -5.74 -17.01 3.33
N ASN A 886 -5.20 -17.10 2.11
CA ASN A 886 -3.83 -17.59 1.82
C ASN A 886 -3.49 -19.02 2.27
N ILE A 887 -4.46 -19.75 2.81
CA ILE A 887 -4.36 -21.18 3.09
C ILE A 887 -4.73 -21.94 1.82
N HIS A 888 -3.83 -22.83 1.41
CA HIS A 888 -3.95 -23.63 0.20
C HIS A 888 -4.34 -25.06 0.57
N ASP A 889 -5.61 -25.43 0.36
CA ASP A 889 -6.14 -26.76 0.64
C ASP A 889 -6.41 -27.52 -0.66
N LEU A 890 -5.91 -28.75 -0.76
CA LEU A 890 -6.16 -29.62 -1.90
C LEU A 890 -7.32 -30.57 -1.58
N LEU A 891 -8.46 -30.35 -2.24
CA LEU A 891 -9.71 -31.08 -2.05
C LEU A 891 -9.95 -32.14 -3.13
N PRO A 892 -10.66 -33.24 -2.80
CA PRO A 892 -11.06 -34.24 -3.80
C PRO A 892 -12.08 -33.64 -4.79
N LEU A 893 -12.03 -34.12 -6.04
CA LEU A 893 -12.98 -33.75 -7.08
C LEU A 893 -14.32 -34.50 -6.87
N GLU A 894 -15.22 -33.96 -6.06
CA GLU A 894 -16.57 -34.52 -5.88
C GLU A 894 -17.47 -34.24 -7.11
N PRO A 895 -18.34 -35.19 -7.53
CA PRO A 895 -19.32 -34.99 -8.61
C PRO A 895 -20.36 -33.92 -8.25
N THR A 896 -20.61 -33.00 -9.19
CA THR A 896 -21.60 -31.93 -9.04
C THR A 896 -23.00 -32.54 -9.01
N ARG A 897 -23.97 -31.93 -8.29
CA ARG A 897 -25.36 -32.41 -8.23
C ARG A 897 -26.04 -32.57 -9.60
N GLU A 898 -25.59 -31.81 -10.60
CA GLU A 898 -26.05 -31.90 -11.99
C GLU A 898 -25.51 -33.15 -12.71
N GLU A 899 -24.27 -33.58 -12.42
CA GLU A 899 -23.66 -34.79 -13.00
C GLU A 899 -24.33 -36.08 -12.48
N LEU A 900 -24.70 -36.09 -11.18
CA LEU A 900 -25.44 -37.20 -10.56
C LEU A 900 -26.87 -37.35 -11.10
N ALA A 901 -27.46 -36.28 -11.64
CA ALA A 901 -28.79 -36.32 -12.25
C ALA A 901 -28.76 -36.84 -13.70
N ASP A 902 -27.66 -36.62 -14.42
CA ASP A 902 -27.48 -37.07 -15.81
C ASP A 902 -27.06 -38.55 -15.92
N GLU A 903 -26.47 -39.16 -14.88
CA GLU A 903 -26.20 -40.62 -14.87
C GLU A 903 -27.46 -41.49 -15.01
N HIS A 904 -28.65 -40.95 -14.66
CA HIS A 904 -29.92 -41.66 -14.84
C HIS A 904 -30.59 -41.44 -16.21
N LYS A 905 -30.00 -40.64 -17.11
CA LYS A 905 -30.48 -40.48 -18.49
C LYS A 905 -29.48 -41.06 -19.48
N SER A 906 -29.85 -42.20 -20.06
CA SER A 906 -29.08 -42.87 -21.11
C SER A 906 -29.04 -42.03 -22.40
N LYS A 907 -28.09 -41.09 -22.50
CA LYS A 907 -27.36 -40.59 -23.70
C LYS A 907 -26.89 -39.14 -23.45
N PRO A 908 -25.58 -38.86 -23.42
CA PRO A 908 -25.08 -37.49 -23.34
C PRO A 908 -25.14 -36.84 -24.73
N SER A 909 -25.97 -35.82 -24.91
CA SER A 909 -26.08 -35.04 -26.15
C SER A 909 -25.27 -33.74 -26.07
N GLY A 910 -23.97 -33.84 -25.77
CA GLY A 910 -23.05 -32.71 -25.77
C GLY A 910 -21.59 -33.15 -25.52
N PRO A 911 -20.59 -32.37 -25.97
CA PRO A 911 -19.20 -32.64 -25.62
C PRO A 911 -19.03 -32.58 -24.08
N PRO A 912 -18.30 -33.52 -23.46
CA PRO A 912 -18.14 -33.56 -22.01
C PRO A 912 -17.49 -32.27 -21.51
N GLN A 913 -18.00 -31.73 -20.40
CA GLN A 913 -17.41 -30.56 -19.74
C GLN A 913 -15.96 -30.86 -19.33
N PRO A 914 -15.03 -29.88 -19.40
CA PRO A 914 -13.60 -30.11 -19.14
C PRO A 914 -13.27 -30.66 -17.74
N TYR A 915 -14.17 -30.51 -16.75
CA TYR A 915 -13.98 -31.03 -15.39
C TYR A 915 -14.07 -32.55 -15.26
N SER A 916 -14.87 -33.22 -16.10
CA SER A 916 -15.04 -34.68 -16.01
C SER A 916 -13.81 -35.45 -16.54
N GLN A 917 -13.11 -34.87 -17.51
CA GLN A 917 -11.89 -35.46 -18.11
C GLN A 917 -10.72 -35.53 -17.12
N LEU A 918 -10.64 -34.58 -16.19
CA LEU A 918 -9.57 -34.48 -15.20
C LEU A 918 -9.63 -35.56 -14.11
N ARG A 919 -10.80 -36.17 -13.85
CA ARG A 919 -10.95 -37.29 -12.88
C ARG A 919 -10.35 -38.60 -13.39
N THR A 920 -10.11 -38.72 -14.68
CA THR A 920 -9.67 -39.95 -15.37
C THR A 920 -8.33 -39.80 -16.07
N VAL A 921 -7.52 -38.82 -15.69
CA VAL A 921 -6.16 -38.69 -16.23
C VAL A 921 -5.29 -39.75 -15.58
N ARG A 922 -5.00 -40.81 -16.33
CA ARG A 922 -3.99 -41.82 -15.98
C ARG A 922 -2.70 -41.47 -16.69
N TYR A 923 -1.59 -41.51 -15.95
CA TYR A 923 -0.26 -41.29 -16.52
C TYR A 923 0.38 -42.66 -16.74
N GLU A 924 0.56 -43.02 -18.00
CA GLU A 924 1.23 -44.26 -18.39
C GLU A 924 2.74 -44.12 -18.23
N TRP A 925 3.38 -45.12 -17.64
CA TRP A 925 4.80 -45.16 -17.33
C TRP A 925 5.36 -46.58 -17.47
N GLY A 926 6.64 -46.65 -17.83
CA GLY A 926 7.40 -47.89 -17.93
C GLY A 926 7.66 -48.31 -19.37
N THR A 927 8.54 -49.29 -19.52
CA THR A 927 8.87 -49.88 -20.82
C THR A 927 7.73 -50.81 -21.26
N LEU A 928 7.37 -50.73 -22.54
CA LEU A 928 6.35 -51.57 -23.13
C LEU A 928 6.84 -53.03 -23.16
N ASP A 929 6.11 -53.95 -22.50
CA ASP A 929 6.43 -55.38 -22.58
C ASP A 929 6.03 -55.92 -23.97
N ILE A 930 7.01 -56.00 -24.85
CA ILE A 930 6.86 -56.47 -26.23
C ILE A 930 6.32 -57.92 -26.27
N ASN A 931 6.72 -58.78 -25.33
CA ASN A 931 6.28 -60.17 -25.31
C ASN A 931 4.81 -60.30 -24.90
N LEU A 932 4.36 -59.47 -23.96
CA LEU A 932 2.96 -59.40 -23.56
C LEU A 932 2.09 -58.81 -24.69
N LEU A 933 2.59 -57.78 -25.37
CA LEU A 933 1.91 -57.16 -26.51
C LEU A 933 1.73 -58.15 -27.67
N LEU A 934 2.77 -58.91 -28.02
CA LEU A 934 2.70 -59.94 -29.06
C LEU A 934 1.67 -61.02 -28.73
N LYS A 935 1.60 -61.47 -27.47
CA LYS A 935 0.59 -62.44 -27.01
C LYS A 935 -0.83 -61.87 -27.13
N LYS A 936 -1.04 -60.61 -26.78
CA LYS A 936 -2.36 -59.97 -26.84
C LYS A 936 -2.80 -59.69 -28.28
N LEU A 937 -1.89 -59.26 -29.16
CA LEU A 937 -2.17 -59.10 -30.58
C LEU A 937 -2.55 -60.45 -31.22
N ALA A 938 -1.85 -61.54 -30.87
CA ALA A 938 -2.21 -62.88 -31.35
C ALA A 938 -3.58 -63.36 -30.82
N GLN A 939 -3.92 -63.08 -29.56
CA GLN A 939 -5.22 -63.43 -28.96
C GLN A 939 -6.40 -62.70 -29.61
N ASP A 940 -6.17 -61.49 -30.11
CA ASP A 940 -7.22 -60.61 -30.64
C ASP A 940 -7.39 -60.71 -32.18
N GLY A 941 -6.77 -61.74 -32.77
CA GLY A 941 -6.98 -62.16 -34.17
C GLY A 941 -5.98 -61.61 -35.19
N PHE A 942 -4.88 -60.97 -34.77
CA PHE A 942 -3.87 -60.47 -35.70
C PHE A 942 -2.89 -61.60 -36.09
N THR A 943 -3.04 -62.13 -37.31
CA THR A 943 -2.33 -63.35 -37.77
C THR A 943 -1.08 -63.10 -38.62
N ASP A 944 -0.86 -61.87 -39.10
CA ASP A 944 0.26 -61.52 -40.00
C ASP A 944 1.14 -60.43 -39.35
N LEU A 945 1.98 -60.84 -38.40
CA LEU A 945 2.77 -59.93 -37.57
C LEU A 945 4.26 -60.18 -37.81
N LYS A 946 4.98 -59.18 -38.33
CA LYS A 946 6.43 -59.24 -38.58
C LYS A 946 7.16 -58.38 -37.54
N VAL A 947 8.12 -58.99 -36.85
CA VAL A 947 8.97 -58.30 -35.88
C VAL A 947 10.34 -58.09 -36.52
N GLU A 948 10.73 -56.84 -36.72
CA GLU A 948 12.05 -56.45 -37.20
C GLU A 948 12.83 -55.84 -36.03
N GLN A 949 13.97 -56.43 -35.68
CA GLN A 949 14.92 -55.83 -34.76
C GLN A 949 15.81 -54.86 -35.55
N GLY A 950 15.77 -53.58 -35.16
CA GLY A 950 16.63 -52.52 -35.70
C GLY A 950 18.01 -52.53 -35.06
N SER A 951 18.54 -51.33 -34.76
CA SER A 951 19.71 -51.19 -33.89
C SER A 951 19.42 -51.80 -32.49
N ALA A 952 20.45 -52.04 -31.67
CA ALA A 952 20.41 -52.91 -30.48
C ALA A 952 19.29 -52.63 -29.44
N GLU A 953 18.54 -51.53 -29.53
CA GLU A 953 17.48 -51.11 -28.61
C GLU A 953 16.16 -50.69 -29.29
N GLU A 954 16.02 -50.85 -30.62
CA GLU A 954 14.81 -50.45 -31.36
C GLU A 954 14.11 -51.68 -31.98
N VAL A 955 12.84 -51.89 -31.64
CA VAL A 955 12.03 -53.00 -32.16
C VAL A 955 10.87 -52.42 -32.98
N THR A 956 10.77 -52.84 -34.24
CA THR A 956 9.68 -52.44 -35.14
C THR A 956 8.73 -53.62 -35.35
N LEU A 957 7.45 -53.42 -35.04
CA LEU A 957 6.37 -54.36 -35.31
C LEU A 957 5.61 -53.87 -36.54
N VAL A 958 5.60 -54.67 -37.60
CA VAL A 958 4.86 -54.38 -38.84
C VAL A 958 3.66 -55.32 -38.93
N LEU A 959 2.47 -54.74 -39.08
CA LEU A 959 1.21 -55.42 -39.35
C LEU A 959 0.80 -55.14 -40.80
N PRO A 960 1.22 -55.97 -41.78
CA PRO A 960 1.06 -55.67 -43.21
C PRO A 960 -0.40 -55.70 -43.67
N SER A 961 -1.21 -56.58 -43.08
CA SER A 961 -2.64 -56.72 -43.38
C SER A 961 -3.47 -55.49 -42.99
N GLU A 962 -2.96 -54.67 -42.06
CA GLU A 962 -3.68 -53.55 -41.44
C GLU A 962 -2.97 -52.19 -41.66
N ASP A 963 -1.94 -52.15 -42.52
CA ASP A 963 -1.12 -50.97 -42.84
C ASP A 963 -0.69 -50.18 -41.59
N THR A 964 -0.13 -50.89 -40.61
CA THR A 964 0.27 -50.32 -39.31
C THR A 964 1.70 -50.72 -38.93
N ILE A 965 2.48 -49.73 -38.50
CA ILE A 965 3.86 -49.87 -38.03
C ILE A 965 3.94 -49.33 -36.61
N ILE A 966 4.44 -50.13 -35.67
CA ILE A 966 4.70 -49.75 -34.29
C ILE A 966 6.21 -49.81 -34.06
N LYS A 967 6.85 -48.66 -33.83
CA LYS A 967 8.26 -48.57 -33.46
C LYS A 967 8.36 -48.37 -31.96
N VAL A 968 9.09 -49.25 -31.29
CA VAL A 968 9.34 -49.20 -29.85
C VAL A 968 10.82 -48.96 -29.65
N SER A 969 11.15 -47.81 -29.05
CA SER A 969 12.49 -47.46 -28.58
C SER A 969 12.50 -47.40 -27.05
N GLU A 970 13.69 -47.26 -26.45
CA GLU A 970 13.85 -47.12 -24.99
C GLU A 970 13.06 -45.93 -24.41
N LYS A 971 12.86 -44.85 -25.19
CA LYS A 971 12.27 -43.59 -24.72
C LYS A 971 10.96 -43.20 -25.41
N SER A 972 10.57 -43.89 -26.48
CA SER A 972 9.36 -43.56 -27.24
C SER A 972 8.71 -44.80 -27.86
N THR A 973 7.38 -44.79 -27.95
CA THR A 973 6.63 -45.73 -28.78
C THR A 973 5.88 -44.93 -29.84
N GLU A 974 6.23 -45.13 -31.11
CA GLU A 974 5.63 -44.42 -32.25
C GLU A 974 4.75 -45.37 -33.04
N ILE A 975 3.54 -44.93 -33.37
CA ILE A 975 2.55 -45.75 -34.10
C ILE A 975 2.13 -44.99 -35.35
N VAL A 976 2.38 -45.58 -36.50
CA VAL A 976 1.96 -45.07 -37.80
C VAL A 976 0.91 -46.03 -38.35
N CYS A 977 -0.34 -45.58 -38.48
CA CYS A 977 -1.47 -46.42 -38.89
C CYS A 977 -2.29 -45.72 -39.98
N GLY A 978 -2.38 -46.33 -41.16
CA GLY A 978 -3.22 -45.89 -42.27
C GLY A 978 -4.71 -46.28 -42.14
N GLY A 979 -5.05 -47.15 -41.18
CA GLY A 979 -6.36 -47.79 -41.05
C GLY A 979 -7.51 -46.99 -40.41
N LYS A 980 -8.69 -47.63 -40.33
CA LYS A 980 -9.95 -47.08 -39.80
C LYS A 980 -9.86 -46.73 -38.30
N GLN A 981 -10.68 -45.77 -37.84
CA GLN A 981 -10.69 -45.30 -36.44
C GLN A 981 -10.94 -46.41 -35.40
N SER A 982 -11.72 -47.44 -35.73
CA SER A 982 -11.99 -48.59 -34.85
C SER A 982 -10.73 -49.41 -34.55
N LEU A 983 -9.85 -49.58 -35.54
CA LEU A 983 -8.58 -50.29 -35.38
C LEU A 983 -7.63 -49.51 -34.46
N ARG A 984 -7.56 -48.19 -34.63
CA ARG A 984 -6.73 -47.30 -33.79
C ARG A 984 -7.12 -47.37 -32.31
N LEU A 985 -8.43 -47.35 -32.03
CA LEU A 985 -8.93 -47.49 -30.66
C LEU A 985 -8.59 -48.87 -30.07
N LYS A 986 -8.75 -49.94 -30.87
CA LYS A 986 -8.42 -51.31 -30.47
C LYS A 986 -6.92 -51.47 -30.16
N LEU A 987 -6.04 -50.97 -31.03
CA LEU A 987 -4.59 -50.99 -30.82
C LEU A 987 -4.16 -50.17 -29.61
N ARG A 988 -4.75 -48.97 -29.42
CA ARG A 988 -4.52 -48.15 -28.22
C ARG A 988 -4.85 -48.93 -26.96
N ASP A 989 -6.02 -49.55 -26.89
CA ASP A 989 -6.47 -50.24 -25.69
C ASP A 989 -5.59 -51.47 -25.37
N LEU A 990 -5.12 -52.20 -26.40
CA LEU A 990 -4.18 -53.32 -26.23
C LEU A 990 -2.81 -52.86 -25.71
N LEU A 991 -2.30 -51.73 -26.24
CA LEU A 991 -1.04 -51.14 -25.82
C LEU A 991 -1.10 -50.64 -24.37
N LEU A 992 -2.18 -49.94 -24.01
CA LEU A 992 -2.39 -49.43 -22.64
C LEU A 992 -2.43 -50.56 -21.61
N GLN A 993 -2.90 -51.74 -21.96
CA GLN A 993 -2.86 -52.89 -21.05
C GLN A 993 -1.48 -53.56 -20.92
N CYS A 994 -0.48 -53.10 -21.68
CA CYS A 994 0.89 -53.62 -21.66
C CYS A 994 1.88 -52.63 -21.01
N VAL A 995 1.39 -51.49 -20.50
CA VAL A 995 2.15 -50.44 -19.82
C VAL A 995 1.57 -50.26 -18.42
N GLN A 996 2.39 -49.82 -17.45
CA GLN A 996 1.92 -49.53 -16.10
C GLN A 996 1.32 -48.11 -16.06
N SER A 997 0.30 -47.89 -15.23
CA SER A 997 -0.32 -46.57 -15.04
C SER A 997 -0.27 -46.11 -13.58
N PHE A 998 -0.18 -44.79 -13.40
CA PHE A 998 -0.37 -44.08 -12.13
C PHE A 998 -1.56 -43.13 -12.18
#